data_AF-A0A0Q6ZD92-F1
#
_entry.id   AF-A0A0Q6ZD92-F1
#
_cell.length_a   1.000
_cell.length_b   1.000
_cell.length_c   1.000
_cell.angle_alpha   90.00
_cell.angle_beta   90.00
_cell.angle_gamma   90.00
#
_symmetry.space_group_name_H-M   'P 1'
#
loop_
_entity.id
_entity.type
_entity.pdbx_description
1 polymer ?
#
loop_
_entity_poly.entity_id
_entity_poly.type
_entity_poly.pdbx_seq_one_letter_code
_entity_poly.pdbx_strand_id
1 'polypeptide(L)'
;MTARKCFVRKISAGKVSSRSGRQILDMMNAFEEEYQRTLGDAAGGRQAALDAAEIAKSEAARKADQTRGSIIAQSNVLRSIAAYDGTVVQLRETPGDLGFGNKAPPTLGKDQSTLGFAVRSLLARDPFEISSWNNVHYLARNIRGVAHAAFADTIEFLRPKKLGFQAEATRELDVLRAVYGQGTTQPEAGLAAQAWAKVAKSLGDQYRAAGGVLAERENWRLPNPAIDAAKVRALGADRFRQLVRDHADRADMLDWDTGAPLNDARFNQLLDSVTSDIIDGPQGPVTAARSGRPMLANQRDMARFFSWKSAESWQAIADAVGTHQSVFETMTNHIKGMADDIAALRVLGPNPEATKTFIHNLFDREAARLAVTAGANATPADLAAAVKTNRGIESRIKLEKRLFDDLYAEVTGSNQVAVNTTFATGMANARHWLSATQLGSAIISSFTDPGSLAMVARFNGLPVMNTLQRATAMMTEKGSEIFVAQQGLVLDSLAHAAGQVDRIMGEEIRTGLAQKLSSANIRASGLRKWTAMLRGAFGLEMMAHVARERGKAFAALSDEFRGALSRYGIAEGDWDLIRATAPHEPQPNAVLVRPIDIAEGATPAHRAAADKFQRMIDTEMDYAVIEGDPVTRALMIGDSKPGSLGGETRRAVSMYRSFPATFVMMHFSRAAARGWDGSRLAHSALAFSVMTALGVLSMQTKEVASGRDPLSLDPTTGNGLRAWGKAVLQGGGFGVFGDILFLDQTRYGNSWAATLAGPLASSAESILGDFVIKNIQQAGKGQETHFAGDALYALGRHIPGSSLWFSRLAFQRGVLDQLALMADPRARERFARIEGQAKKEWGQDYWLPPGRTETRRAPNFGAIVGN
;
A
#
# COMPACT_ATOMS: atom_id res chain seq x y z
N MET A 1 53.26 -17.62 25.59
CA MET A 1 52.26 -16.58 25.94
C MET A 1 51.05 -16.80 25.05
N THR A 2 49.85 -17.00 25.59
CA THR A 2 48.66 -17.34 24.78
C THR A 2 48.04 -16.09 24.16
N ALA A 3 47.33 -16.23 23.03
CA ALA A 3 46.59 -15.13 22.39
C ALA A 3 45.63 -14.45 23.38
N ARG A 4 44.97 -15.26 24.22
CA ARG A 4 44.12 -14.80 25.33
C ARG A 4 44.84 -13.86 26.30
N LYS A 5 46.02 -14.25 26.80
CA LYS A 5 46.81 -13.39 27.72
C LYS A 5 47.25 -12.08 27.04
N CYS A 6 47.57 -12.12 25.74
CA CYS A 6 47.89 -10.91 24.98
C CYS A 6 46.66 -9.98 24.85
N PHE A 7 45.50 -10.56 24.54
CA PHE A 7 44.25 -9.80 24.38
C PHE A 7 43.77 -9.17 25.70
N VAL A 8 43.81 -9.90 26.81
CA VAL A 8 43.51 -9.35 28.15
C VAL A 8 44.40 -8.14 28.47
N ARG A 9 45.70 -8.20 28.16
CA ARG A 9 46.61 -7.06 28.33
C ARG A 9 46.22 -5.85 27.46
N LYS A 10 45.70 -6.07 26.24
CA LYS A 10 45.20 -4.97 25.40
C LYS A 10 43.96 -4.31 25.99
N ILE A 11 43.07 -5.07 26.63
CA ILE A 11 41.91 -4.54 27.36
C ILE A 11 42.38 -3.72 28.55
N SER A 12 43.28 -4.26 29.38
CA SER A 12 43.84 -3.57 30.56
C SER A 12 44.60 -2.29 30.19
N ALA A 13 45.23 -2.26 29.01
CA ALA A 13 45.92 -1.08 28.48
C ALA A 13 44.99 -0.06 27.78
N GLY A 14 43.66 -0.26 27.82
CA GLY A 14 42.68 0.64 27.20
C GLY A 14 42.67 0.63 25.67
N LYS A 15 43.41 -0.29 25.03
CA LYS A 15 43.47 -0.40 23.55
C LYS A 15 42.21 -1.06 22.97
N VAL A 16 41.43 -1.76 23.80
CA VAL A 16 40.13 -2.33 23.47
C VAL A 16 39.17 -1.95 24.59
N SER A 17 37.95 -1.52 24.25
CA SER A 17 36.96 -1.15 25.27
C SER A 17 36.69 -2.33 26.21
N SER A 18 36.55 -2.07 27.51
CA SER A 18 36.34 -3.12 28.51
C SER A 18 35.07 -3.95 28.28
N ARG A 19 34.06 -3.37 27.60
CA ARG A 19 32.82 -4.06 27.24
C ARG A 19 33.03 -4.99 26.03
N SER A 20 33.56 -4.47 24.92
CA SER A 20 33.83 -5.27 23.71
C SER A 20 34.89 -6.34 23.96
N GLY A 21 35.90 -6.02 24.77
CA GLY A 21 36.93 -6.96 25.18
C GLY A 21 36.37 -8.14 25.97
N ARG A 22 35.39 -7.91 26.85
CA ARG A 22 34.70 -8.99 27.57
C ARG A 22 33.89 -9.88 26.61
N GLN A 23 33.12 -9.30 25.71
CA GLN A 23 32.35 -10.07 24.73
C GLN A 23 33.22 -11.00 23.87
N ILE A 24 34.38 -10.51 23.40
CA ILE A 24 35.31 -11.32 22.63
C ILE A 24 35.95 -12.41 23.50
N LEU A 25 36.26 -12.11 24.77
CA LEU A 25 36.75 -13.13 25.70
C LEU A 25 35.70 -14.21 26.00
N ASP A 26 34.43 -13.83 26.14
CA ASP A 26 33.33 -14.76 26.39
C ASP A 26 33.13 -15.69 25.16
N MET A 27 33.18 -15.13 23.95
CA MET A 27 33.16 -15.90 22.69
C MET A 27 34.37 -16.83 22.56
N MET A 28 35.57 -16.34 22.89
CA MET A 28 36.78 -17.19 22.95
C MET A 28 36.60 -18.34 23.94
N ASN A 29 35.99 -18.11 25.11
CA ASN A 29 35.77 -19.17 26.10
C ASN A 29 34.78 -20.23 25.57
N ALA A 30 33.70 -19.81 24.89
CA ALA A 30 32.73 -20.72 24.30
C ALA A 30 33.38 -21.65 23.24
N PHE A 31 34.17 -21.08 22.32
CA PHE A 31 34.91 -21.87 21.34
C PHE A 31 36.02 -22.72 21.96
N GLU A 32 36.69 -22.22 23.00
CA GLU A 32 37.74 -22.96 23.69
C GLU A 32 37.15 -24.20 24.38
N GLU A 33 35.98 -24.10 25.02
CA GLU A 33 35.27 -25.24 25.61
C GLU A 33 34.85 -26.30 24.57
N GLU A 34 34.49 -25.87 23.37
CA GLU A 34 34.09 -26.75 22.27
C GLU A 34 35.28 -27.43 21.61
N TYR A 35 36.29 -26.65 21.18
CA TYR A 35 37.45 -27.16 20.47
C TYR A 35 38.41 -27.95 21.36
N GLN A 36 38.38 -27.74 22.68
CA GLN A 36 39.11 -28.60 23.62
C GLN A 36 38.67 -30.07 23.51
N ARG A 37 37.39 -30.33 23.22
CA ARG A 37 36.85 -31.70 23.12
C ARG A 37 37.28 -32.42 21.84
N THR A 38 37.69 -31.68 20.81
CA THR A 38 38.01 -32.23 19.48
C THR A 38 39.47 -32.11 19.08
N LEU A 39 40.17 -31.06 19.52
CA LEU A 39 41.54 -30.72 19.10
C LEU A 39 42.55 -30.72 20.27
N GLY A 40 42.09 -30.86 21.51
CA GLY A 40 42.92 -30.77 22.73
C GLY A 40 43.31 -29.34 23.10
N ASP A 41 43.77 -29.13 24.34
CA ASP A 41 43.87 -27.80 24.97
C ASP A 41 44.63 -26.73 24.17
N ALA A 42 45.83 -27.05 23.67
CA ALA A 42 46.70 -26.05 23.04
C ALA A 42 46.28 -25.70 21.60
N ALA A 43 45.77 -26.67 20.84
CA ALA A 43 45.30 -26.45 19.47
C ALA A 43 43.88 -25.86 19.48
N GLY A 44 43.01 -26.35 20.37
CA GLY A 44 41.66 -25.82 20.56
C GLY A 44 41.64 -24.36 21.02
N GLY A 45 42.48 -23.98 21.98
CA GLY A 45 42.60 -22.58 22.41
C GLY A 45 43.18 -21.64 21.33
N ARG A 46 43.96 -22.17 20.37
CA ARG A 46 44.44 -21.40 19.21
C ARG A 46 43.35 -21.22 18.18
N GLN A 47 42.61 -22.28 17.85
CA GLN A 47 41.50 -22.24 16.90
C GLN A 47 40.38 -21.31 17.41
N ALA A 48 40.01 -21.44 18.69
CA ALA A 48 39.06 -20.56 19.36
C ALA A 48 39.44 -19.07 19.26
N ALA A 49 40.72 -18.76 19.40
CA ALA A 49 41.21 -17.38 19.29
C ALA A 49 41.18 -16.86 17.84
N LEU A 50 41.39 -17.72 16.83
CA LEU A 50 41.31 -17.36 15.42
C LEU A 50 39.86 -17.10 15.02
N ASP A 51 38.95 -18.01 15.35
CA ASP A 51 37.53 -17.89 14.98
C ASP A 51 36.87 -16.72 15.71
N ALA A 52 37.17 -16.53 17.00
CA ALA A 52 36.71 -15.36 17.74
C ALA A 52 37.24 -14.04 17.12
N ALA A 53 38.47 -14.03 16.60
CA ALA A 53 39.03 -12.84 15.95
C ALA A 53 38.40 -12.59 14.57
N GLU A 54 38.15 -13.64 13.79
CA GLU A 54 37.45 -13.60 12.49
C GLU A 54 36.04 -13.00 12.66
N ILE A 55 35.26 -13.55 13.60
CA ILE A 55 33.91 -13.09 13.93
C ILE A 55 33.95 -11.66 14.48
N ALA A 56 34.83 -11.36 15.44
CA ALA A 56 34.93 -10.01 15.99
C ALA A 56 35.28 -8.96 14.92
N LYS A 57 36.12 -9.32 13.93
CA LYS A 57 36.49 -8.45 12.81
C LYS A 57 35.29 -8.22 11.88
N SER A 58 34.55 -9.27 11.52
CA SER A 58 33.37 -9.15 10.65
C SER A 58 32.26 -8.35 11.33
N GLU A 59 32.03 -8.57 12.64
CA GLU A 59 31.07 -7.79 13.43
C GLU A 59 31.46 -6.32 13.55
N ALA A 60 32.76 -6.02 13.73
CA ALA A 60 33.26 -4.65 13.79
C ALA A 60 33.07 -3.92 12.45
N ALA A 61 33.40 -4.58 11.33
CA ALA A 61 33.17 -4.04 9.98
C ALA A 61 31.68 -3.78 9.73
N ARG A 62 30.82 -4.75 10.07
CA ARG A 62 29.36 -4.63 10.00
C ARG A 62 28.85 -3.42 10.78
N LYS A 63 29.32 -3.23 12.01
CA LYS A 63 28.91 -2.09 12.86
C LYS A 63 29.39 -0.75 12.29
N ALA A 64 30.58 -0.70 11.70
CA ALA A 64 31.08 0.48 11.01
C ALA A 64 30.21 0.83 9.79
N ASP A 65 29.86 -0.15 8.95
CA ASP A 65 29.00 0.04 7.78
C ASP A 65 27.59 0.51 8.17
N GLN A 66 27.02 -0.08 9.23
CA GLN A 66 25.72 0.33 9.78
C GLN A 66 25.74 1.76 10.32
N THR A 67 26.83 2.14 10.99
CA THR A 67 27.01 3.51 11.48
C THR A 67 27.13 4.49 10.33
N ARG A 68 27.95 4.15 9.31
CA ARG A 68 28.10 4.94 8.08
C ARG A 68 26.75 5.11 7.36
N GLY A 69 26.00 4.03 7.19
CA GLY A 69 24.67 4.06 6.58
C GLY A 69 23.69 4.94 7.36
N SER A 70 23.74 4.90 8.69
CA SER A 70 22.90 5.75 9.55
C SER A 70 23.25 7.24 9.40
N ILE A 71 24.54 7.58 9.31
CA ILE A 71 25.01 8.96 9.06
C ILE A 71 24.56 9.44 7.67
N ILE A 72 24.68 8.59 6.64
CA ILE A 72 24.22 8.92 5.28
C ILE A 72 22.71 9.17 5.28
N ALA A 73 21.92 8.33 5.95
CA ALA A 73 20.47 8.51 6.02
C ALA A 73 20.08 9.82 6.72
N GLN A 74 20.69 10.14 7.86
CA GLN A 74 20.46 11.41 8.55
C GLN A 74 20.89 12.62 7.70
N SER A 75 22.02 12.50 6.99
CA SER A 75 22.47 13.51 6.03
C SER A 75 21.50 13.66 4.86
N ASN A 76 20.92 12.57 4.35
CA ASN A 76 19.89 12.60 3.31
C ASN A 76 18.62 13.32 3.78
N VAL A 77 18.19 13.09 5.03
CA VAL A 77 17.08 13.83 5.63
C VAL A 77 17.36 15.34 5.62
N LEU A 78 18.53 15.75 6.13
CA LEU A 78 18.92 17.17 6.17
C LEU A 78 19.05 17.78 4.77
N ARG A 79 19.62 17.04 3.80
CA ARG A 79 19.72 17.49 2.40
C ARG A 79 18.35 17.64 1.75
N SER A 80 17.42 16.74 2.05
CA SER A 80 16.05 16.79 1.53
C SER A 80 15.32 18.01 2.07
N ILE A 81 15.49 18.32 3.37
CA ILE A 81 14.94 19.54 3.98
C ILE A 81 15.51 20.78 3.31
N ALA A 82 16.84 20.88 3.20
CA ALA A 82 17.49 22.04 2.58
C ALA A 82 17.11 22.22 1.10
N ALA A 83 16.99 21.13 0.34
CA ALA A 83 16.56 21.18 -1.06
C ALA A 83 15.09 21.61 -1.20
N TYR A 84 14.22 21.12 -0.31
CA TYR A 84 12.82 21.52 -0.27
C TYR A 84 12.70 23.01 0.05
N ASP A 85 13.40 23.49 1.08
CA ASP A 85 13.45 24.91 1.45
C ASP A 85 13.93 25.79 0.31
N GLY A 86 15.05 25.42 -0.33
CA GLY A 86 15.60 26.16 -1.46
C GLY A 86 14.62 26.27 -2.62
N THR A 87 13.92 25.18 -2.94
CA THR A 87 12.91 25.17 -4.01
C THR A 87 11.71 26.06 -3.64
N VAL A 88 11.24 26.00 -2.39
CA VAL A 88 10.15 26.87 -1.91
C VAL A 88 10.56 28.34 -1.97
N VAL A 89 11.79 28.70 -1.61
CA VAL A 89 12.32 30.07 -1.74
C VAL A 89 12.31 30.52 -3.20
N GLN A 90 12.83 29.69 -4.12
CA GLN A 90 12.82 30.00 -5.55
C GLN A 90 11.40 30.20 -6.10
N LEU A 91 10.46 29.34 -5.70
CA LEU A 91 9.05 29.47 -6.11
C LEU A 91 8.40 30.75 -5.56
N ARG A 92 8.82 31.23 -4.38
CA ARG A 92 8.34 32.50 -3.81
C ARG A 92 8.86 33.73 -4.57
N GLU A 93 10.06 33.63 -5.13
CA GLU A 93 10.67 34.68 -5.94
C GLU A 93 10.14 34.70 -7.37
N THR A 94 9.58 33.58 -7.84
CA THR A 94 9.02 33.47 -9.18
C THR A 94 7.60 34.07 -9.22
N PRO A 95 7.34 35.13 -10.01
CA PRO A 95 6.00 35.69 -10.17
C PRO A 95 5.02 34.66 -10.73
N GLY A 96 3.75 34.74 -10.32
CA GLY A 96 2.68 33.97 -10.97
C GLY A 96 2.43 34.44 -12.40
N ASP A 97 1.99 33.55 -13.30
CA ASP A 97 1.84 33.86 -14.74
C ASP A 97 0.73 34.90 -15.03
N LEU A 98 -0.10 35.24 -14.03
CA LEU A 98 -1.11 36.31 -14.10
C LEU A 98 -0.74 37.57 -13.32
N GLY A 99 0.51 37.69 -12.85
CA GLY A 99 1.00 38.88 -12.12
C GLY A 99 0.52 39.00 -10.66
N PHE A 100 -0.26 38.04 -10.16
CA PHE A 100 -0.68 37.96 -8.76
C PHE A 100 0.13 36.91 -7.99
N GLY A 101 0.59 37.25 -6.78
CA GLY A 101 1.27 36.31 -5.89
C GLY A 101 2.59 35.77 -6.45
N ASN A 102 2.92 34.53 -6.10
CA ASN A 102 4.12 33.83 -6.55
C ASN A 102 3.81 32.36 -6.87
N LYS A 103 4.82 31.61 -7.32
CA LYS A 103 4.65 30.21 -7.68
C LYS A 103 4.66 29.23 -6.49
N ALA A 104 4.88 29.69 -5.26
CA ALA A 104 4.90 28.80 -4.11
C ALA A 104 3.47 28.35 -3.71
N PRO A 105 3.31 27.11 -3.19
CA PRO A 105 2.04 26.65 -2.65
C PRO A 105 1.53 27.60 -1.55
N PRO A 106 0.24 28.04 -1.56
CA PRO A 106 -0.28 29.02 -0.60
C PRO A 106 -0.16 28.60 0.87
N THR A 107 -0.20 27.29 1.12
CA THR A 107 -0.03 26.70 2.45
C THR A 107 1.41 26.74 2.95
N LEU A 108 2.40 26.99 2.08
CA LEU A 108 3.82 27.14 2.45
C LEU A 108 4.20 28.63 2.55
N GLY A 109 3.39 29.41 3.27
CA GLY A 109 3.61 30.85 3.51
C GLY A 109 4.96 31.15 4.18
N LYS A 110 5.39 32.42 4.16
CA LYS A 110 6.75 32.85 4.55
C LYS A 110 7.20 32.35 5.94
N ASP A 111 6.29 32.24 6.90
CA ASP A 111 6.58 31.86 8.28
C ASP A 111 6.22 30.40 8.62
N GLN A 112 5.95 29.57 7.61
CA GLN A 112 5.61 28.16 7.80
C GLN A 112 6.83 27.27 7.64
N SER A 113 6.96 26.28 8.54
CA SER A 113 7.97 25.24 8.41
C SER A 113 7.69 24.36 7.20
N THR A 114 8.72 24.12 6.39
CA THR A 114 8.68 23.11 5.31
C THR A 114 9.06 21.71 5.82
N LEU A 115 9.58 21.60 7.05
CA LEU A 115 10.17 20.38 7.62
C LEU A 115 9.23 19.20 7.45
N GLY A 116 7.96 19.36 7.86
CA GLY A 116 6.95 18.30 7.80
C GLY A 116 6.69 17.78 6.39
N PHE A 117 6.65 18.67 5.39
CA PHE A 117 6.46 18.29 3.99
C PHE A 117 7.71 17.60 3.42
N ALA A 118 8.89 18.15 3.70
CA ALA A 118 10.15 17.57 3.27
C ALA A 118 10.35 16.14 3.81
N VAL A 119 10.13 15.90 5.11
CA VAL A 119 10.33 14.56 5.70
C VAL A 119 9.23 13.57 5.29
N ARG A 120 7.97 14.02 5.12
CA ARG A 120 6.90 13.15 4.59
C ARG A 120 7.14 12.74 3.15
N SER A 121 7.77 13.59 2.35
CA SER A 121 8.13 13.27 0.97
C SER A 121 9.21 12.19 0.82
N LEU A 122 9.89 11.80 1.92
CA LEU A 122 10.76 10.62 1.96
C LEU A 122 9.96 9.32 2.10
N LEU A 123 8.72 9.39 2.56
CA LEU A 123 7.88 8.21 2.81
C LEU A 123 6.96 7.92 1.62
N ALA A 124 6.35 8.95 1.02
CA ALA A 124 5.39 8.82 -0.06
C ALA A 124 5.40 10.04 -1.02
N ARG A 125 4.39 10.17 -1.88
CA ARG A 125 4.19 11.33 -2.78
C ARG A 125 4.25 12.63 -2.00
N ASP A 126 4.94 13.62 -2.55
CA ASP A 126 4.81 15.01 -2.11
C ASP A 126 3.56 15.65 -2.74
N PRO A 127 2.56 16.07 -1.94
CA PRO A 127 1.37 16.73 -2.47
C PRO A 127 1.67 18.01 -3.28
N PHE A 128 2.84 18.64 -3.05
CA PHE A 128 3.24 19.86 -3.73
C PHE A 128 4.22 19.65 -4.89
N GLU A 129 4.56 18.41 -5.25
CA GLU A 129 5.45 18.11 -6.38
C GLU A 129 6.80 18.86 -6.34
N ILE A 130 7.29 19.20 -5.14
CA ILE A 130 8.59 19.86 -4.93
C ILE A 130 9.70 18.81 -4.83
N SER A 131 9.42 17.66 -4.21
CA SER A 131 10.44 16.62 -4.03
C SER A 131 10.81 15.89 -5.33
N SER A 132 12.10 15.86 -5.64
CA SER A 132 12.66 15.18 -6.81
C SER A 132 13.41 13.89 -6.46
N TRP A 133 13.38 13.44 -5.20
CA TRP A 133 14.05 12.23 -4.71
C TRP A 133 13.13 11.01 -4.57
N ASN A 134 13.74 9.83 -4.46
CA ASN A 134 13.00 8.60 -4.19
C ASN A 134 12.40 8.60 -2.78
N ASN A 135 11.25 7.96 -2.65
CA ASN A 135 10.58 7.73 -1.37
C ASN A 135 10.31 6.24 -1.16
N VAL A 136 10.09 5.86 0.09
CA VAL A 136 9.94 4.44 0.49
C VAL A 136 8.80 3.77 -0.29
N HIS A 137 7.63 4.40 -0.38
CA HIS A 137 6.45 3.80 -1.02
C HIS A 137 6.67 3.45 -2.50
N TYR A 138 7.06 4.43 -3.33
CA TYR A 138 7.23 4.19 -4.76
C TYR A 138 8.47 3.37 -5.06
N LEU A 139 9.51 3.44 -4.22
CA LEU A 139 10.68 2.57 -4.39
C LEU A 139 10.35 1.10 -4.09
N ALA A 140 9.57 0.83 -3.05
CA ALA A 140 9.08 -0.52 -2.76
C ALA A 140 8.16 -1.04 -3.87
N ARG A 141 7.33 -0.16 -4.45
CA ARG A 141 6.51 -0.48 -5.62
C ARG A 141 7.38 -0.85 -6.82
N ASN A 142 8.37 -0.02 -7.17
CA ASN A 142 9.32 -0.28 -8.26
C ASN A 142 10.03 -1.63 -8.10
N ILE A 143 10.69 -1.88 -6.96
CA ILE A 143 11.44 -3.12 -6.71
C ILE A 143 10.53 -4.35 -6.89
N ARG A 144 9.29 -4.25 -6.40
CA ARG A 144 8.27 -5.29 -6.56
C ARG A 144 7.81 -5.44 -8.01
N GLY A 145 7.71 -4.36 -8.78
CA GLY A 145 7.38 -4.37 -10.21
C GLY A 145 8.41 -5.12 -11.03
N VAL A 146 9.69 -4.84 -10.79
CA VAL A 146 10.81 -5.55 -11.43
C VAL A 146 10.80 -7.04 -11.03
N ALA A 147 10.59 -7.34 -9.75
CA ALA A 147 10.48 -8.73 -9.29
C ALA A 147 9.28 -9.46 -9.91
N HIS A 148 8.12 -8.80 -10.00
CA HIS A 148 6.93 -9.36 -10.65
C HIS A 148 7.11 -9.52 -12.15
N ALA A 149 7.85 -8.65 -12.84
CA ALA A 149 8.16 -8.81 -14.26
C ALA A 149 8.95 -10.10 -14.51
N ALA A 150 9.99 -10.34 -13.71
CA ALA A 150 10.77 -11.57 -13.77
C ALA A 150 10.00 -12.81 -13.29
N PHE A 151 8.86 -12.63 -12.61
CA PHE A 151 8.03 -13.71 -12.04
C PHE A 151 6.65 -13.82 -12.71
N ALA A 152 6.41 -13.09 -13.80
CA ALA A 152 5.07 -12.88 -14.35
C ALA A 152 4.44 -14.18 -14.86
N ASP A 153 5.23 -15.01 -15.56
CA ASP A 153 4.75 -16.30 -16.09
C ASP A 153 4.45 -17.28 -14.95
N THR A 154 5.24 -17.25 -13.87
CA THR A 154 4.97 -18.04 -12.66
C THR A 154 3.67 -17.59 -11.99
N ILE A 155 3.41 -16.28 -11.93
CA ILE A 155 2.13 -15.75 -11.42
C ILE A 155 0.97 -16.28 -12.26
N GLU A 156 1.06 -16.25 -13.58
CA GLU A 156 0.00 -16.77 -14.46
C GLU A 156 -0.20 -18.28 -14.29
N PHE A 157 0.90 -19.03 -14.14
CA PHE A 157 0.86 -20.47 -13.95
C PHE A 157 0.19 -20.87 -12.62
N LEU A 158 0.46 -20.11 -11.54
CA LEU A 158 0.00 -20.40 -10.17
C LEU A 158 -1.27 -19.64 -9.74
N ARG A 159 -1.77 -18.68 -10.54
CA ARG A 159 -2.92 -17.86 -10.12
C ARG A 159 -4.16 -18.73 -9.86
N PRO A 160 -4.89 -18.49 -8.76
CA PRO A 160 -6.14 -19.20 -8.47
C PRO A 160 -7.22 -19.02 -9.54
N LYS A 161 -7.90 -20.11 -9.90
CA LYS A 161 -9.04 -20.15 -10.84
C LYS A 161 -10.39 -19.96 -10.14
N LYS A 162 -11.47 -19.94 -10.92
CA LYS A 162 -12.86 -19.75 -10.46
C LYS A 162 -13.01 -18.55 -9.51
N LEU A 163 -12.60 -17.37 -9.97
CA LEU A 163 -12.64 -16.11 -9.21
C LEU A 163 -11.85 -16.14 -7.87
N GLY A 164 -10.93 -17.09 -7.69
CA GLY A 164 -10.13 -17.23 -6.47
C GLY A 164 -10.60 -18.31 -5.51
N PHE A 165 -11.66 -19.06 -5.85
CA PHE A 165 -12.14 -20.16 -5.02
C PHE A 165 -11.34 -21.45 -5.21
N GLN A 166 -10.65 -21.60 -6.34
CA GLN A 166 -9.88 -22.79 -6.65
C GLN A 166 -8.39 -22.45 -6.71
N ALA A 167 -7.65 -22.79 -5.66
CA ALA A 167 -6.19 -22.74 -5.66
C ALA A 167 -5.60 -23.80 -6.61
N GLU A 168 -4.40 -23.55 -7.12
CA GLU A 168 -3.69 -24.48 -8.00
C GLU A 168 -2.75 -25.39 -7.20
N ALA A 169 -3.27 -26.05 -6.16
CA ALA A 169 -2.47 -26.80 -5.18
C ALA A 169 -1.52 -27.83 -5.82
N THR A 170 -1.95 -28.51 -6.88
CA THR A 170 -1.10 -29.45 -7.63
C THR A 170 0.08 -28.75 -8.30
N ARG A 171 -0.15 -27.60 -8.95
CA ARG A 171 0.92 -26.82 -9.60
C ARG A 171 1.85 -26.18 -8.56
N GLU A 172 1.29 -25.71 -7.45
CA GLU A 172 2.07 -25.18 -6.33
C GLU A 172 3.01 -26.25 -5.76
N LEU A 173 2.53 -27.48 -5.58
CA LEU A 173 3.35 -28.60 -5.13
C LEU A 173 4.39 -29.01 -6.18
N ASP A 174 4.06 -29.00 -7.48
CA ASP A 174 5.03 -29.28 -8.55
C ASP A 174 6.14 -28.23 -8.59
N VAL A 175 5.81 -26.94 -8.42
CA VAL A 175 6.82 -25.87 -8.29
C VAL A 175 7.67 -26.08 -7.05
N LEU A 176 7.06 -26.43 -5.92
CA LEU A 176 7.81 -26.71 -4.70
C LEU A 176 8.78 -27.89 -4.88
N ARG A 177 8.34 -29.00 -5.50
CA ARG A 177 9.20 -30.13 -5.86
C ARG A 177 10.36 -29.71 -6.76
N ALA A 178 10.09 -28.89 -7.77
CA ALA A 178 11.13 -28.36 -8.66
C ALA A 178 12.14 -27.49 -7.89
N VAL A 179 11.69 -26.65 -6.95
CA VAL A 179 12.56 -25.85 -6.06
C VAL A 179 13.42 -26.74 -5.15
N TYR A 180 12.91 -27.90 -4.74
CA TYR A 180 13.66 -28.91 -3.97
C TYR A 180 14.55 -29.82 -4.85
N GLY A 181 14.54 -29.67 -6.18
CA GLY A 181 15.27 -30.53 -7.09
C GLY A 181 14.71 -31.96 -7.21
N GLN A 182 13.42 -32.15 -6.90
CA GLN A 182 12.76 -33.46 -6.85
C GLN A 182 12.02 -33.81 -8.15
N GLY A 183 12.37 -34.95 -8.76
CA GLY A 183 11.55 -35.74 -9.70
C GLY A 183 11.08 -35.08 -11.02
N THR A 184 10.24 -35.82 -11.76
CA THR A 184 9.59 -35.39 -13.01
C THR A 184 8.45 -34.42 -12.68
N THR A 185 8.70 -33.12 -12.80
CA THR A 185 7.68 -32.07 -12.68
C THR A 185 7.22 -31.61 -14.06
N GLN A 186 6.10 -30.87 -14.14
CA GLN A 186 5.73 -30.17 -15.38
C GLN A 186 6.87 -29.23 -15.82
N PRO A 187 7.22 -29.14 -17.11
CA PRO A 187 8.27 -28.24 -17.58
C PRO A 187 8.10 -26.79 -17.09
N GLU A 188 6.86 -26.31 -17.05
CA GLU A 188 6.47 -24.99 -16.55
C GLU A 188 6.77 -24.81 -15.05
N ALA A 189 6.69 -25.87 -14.25
CA ALA A 189 7.06 -25.82 -12.83
C ALA A 189 8.58 -25.66 -12.65
N GLY A 190 9.38 -26.27 -13.52
CA GLY A 190 10.83 -26.07 -13.57
C GLY A 190 11.20 -24.62 -13.94
N LEU A 191 10.53 -24.05 -14.94
CA LEU A 191 10.70 -22.64 -15.31
C LEU A 191 10.30 -21.69 -14.16
N ALA A 192 9.20 -22.00 -13.47
CA ALA A 192 8.75 -21.25 -12.31
C ALA A 192 9.76 -21.29 -11.15
N ALA A 193 10.37 -22.45 -10.89
CA ALA A 193 11.41 -22.60 -9.88
C ALA A 193 12.69 -21.81 -10.24
N GLN A 194 13.08 -21.80 -11.51
CA GLN A 194 14.21 -21.00 -11.99
C GLN A 194 13.94 -19.49 -11.86
N ALA A 195 12.74 -19.04 -12.26
CA ALA A 195 12.31 -17.66 -12.11
C ALA A 195 12.31 -17.24 -10.63
N TRP A 196 11.80 -18.10 -9.74
CA TRP A 196 11.85 -17.90 -8.29
C TRP A 196 13.29 -17.73 -7.78
N ALA A 197 14.19 -18.64 -8.13
CA ALA A 197 15.59 -18.59 -7.69
C ALA A 197 16.28 -17.28 -8.15
N LYS A 198 16.04 -16.85 -9.39
CA LYS A 198 16.56 -15.60 -9.94
C LYS A 198 16.03 -14.38 -9.18
N VAL A 199 14.73 -14.33 -8.91
CA VAL A 199 14.09 -13.22 -8.19
C VAL A 199 14.56 -13.16 -6.73
N ALA A 200 14.56 -14.29 -6.02
CA ALA A 200 15.02 -14.37 -4.64
C ALA A 200 16.49 -13.95 -4.50
N LYS A 201 17.36 -14.41 -5.41
CA LYS A 201 18.77 -13.97 -5.46
C LYS A 201 18.89 -12.47 -5.70
N SER A 202 18.18 -11.94 -6.69
CA SER A 202 18.20 -10.50 -7.02
C SER A 202 17.77 -9.64 -5.83
N LEU A 203 16.71 -10.02 -5.13
CA LEU A 203 16.24 -9.32 -3.93
C LEU A 203 17.26 -9.44 -2.78
N GLY A 204 17.87 -10.61 -2.58
CA GLY A 204 18.94 -10.80 -1.61
C GLY A 204 20.16 -9.91 -1.87
N ASP A 205 20.60 -9.84 -3.13
CA ASP A 205 21.70 -8.97 -3.56
C ASP A 205 21.38 -7.49 -3.33
N GLN A 206 20.15 -7.06 -3.66
CA GLN A 206 19.70 -5.69 -3.42
C GLN A 206 19.60 -5.35 -1.92
N TYR A 207 19.13 -6.29 -1.10
CA TYR A 207 19.05 -6.12 0.35
C TYR A 207 20.44 -5.94 0.97
N ARG A 208 21.42 -6.75 0.56
CA ARG A 208 22.82 -6.58 0.98
C ARG A 208 23.42 -5.26 0.49
N ALA A 209 23.18 -4.90 -0.78
CA ALA A 209 23.64 -3.64 -1.34
C ALA A 209 23.03 -2.42 -0.63
N ALA A 210 21.84 -2.54 -0.05
CA ALA A 210 21.20 -1.52 0.77
C ALA A 210 21.74 -1.45 2.22
N GLY A 211 22.70 -2.30 2.58
CA GLY A 211 23.30 -2.36 3.92
C GLY A 211 22.60 -3.35 4.87
N GLY A 212 21.71 -4.18 4.35
CA GLY A 212 21.10 -5.28 5.08
C GLY A 212 22.04 -6.48 5.22
N VAL A 213 21.89 -7.23 6.31
CA VAL A 213 22.66 -8.44 6.59
C VAL A 213 21.77 -9.65 6.31
N LEU A 214 22.21 -10.47 5.35
CA LEU A 214 21.52 -11.67 4.92
C LEU A 214 22.56 -12.73 4.59
N ALA A 215 22.69 -13.72 5.48
CA ALA A 215 23.57 -14.86 5.27
C ALA A 215 23.12 -15.66 4.04
N GLU A 216 24.07 -15.95 3.14
CA GLU A 216 23.84 -16.87 2.04
C GLU A 216 23.86 -18.31 2.55
N ARG A 217 22.89 -19.11 2.13
CA ARG A 217 22.88 -20.56 2.35
C ARG A 217 22.74 -21.22 0.99
N GLU A 218 23.70 -22.07 0.64
CA GLU A 218 23.70 -22.78 -0.64
C GLU A 218 22.41 -23.58 -0.86
N ASN A 219 21.88 -24.20 0.21
CA ASN A 219 20.66 -25.00 0.19
C ASN A 219 19.38 -24.20 0.45
N TRP A 220 19.42 -22.86 0.39
CA TRP A 220 18.22 -22.06 0.58
C TRP A 220 17.27 -22.22 -0.61
N ARG A 221 16.03 -22.59 -0.30
CA ARG A 221 15.00 -22.93 -1.29
C ARG A 221 13.92 -21.83 -1.38
N LEU A 222 13.18 -21.66 -0.29
CA LEU A 222 12.11 -20.68 -0.15
C LEU A 222 11.88 -20.37 1.33
N PRO A 223 11.13 -19.30 1.71
CA PRO A 223 10.69 -19.08 3.09
C PRO A 223 9.98 -20.30 3.69
N ASN A 224 10.22 -20.55 4.98
CA ASN A 224 9.44 -21.53 5.72
C ASN A 224 8.00 -21.05 5.86
N PRO A 225 7.03 -21.97 6.02
CA PRO A 225 5.65 -21.58 6.28
C PRO A 225 5.61 -20.66 7.50
N ALA A 226 4.88 -19.55 7.41
CA ALA A 226 4.67 -18.69 8.56
C ALA A 226 3.80 -19.43 9.58
N ILE A 227 4.37 -19.77 10.75
CA ILE A 227 3.72 -20.61 11.76
C ILE A 227 2.65 -19.80 12.52
N ASP A 228 1.46 -20.37 12.62
CA ASP A 228 0.36 -19.84 13.42
C ASP A 228 0.43 -20.37 14.86
N ALA A 229 0.78 -19.48 15.79
CA ALA A 229 0.87 -19.83 17.21
C ALA A 229 -0.44 -20.41 17.78
N ALA A 230 -1.62 -20.00 17.29
CA ALA A 230 -2.89 -20.55 17.75
C ALA A 230 -3.05 -22.01 17.32
N LYS A 231 -2.63 -22.36 16.10
CA LYS A 231 -2.62 -23.77 15.63
C LYS A 231 -1.63 -24.62 16.41
N VAL A 232 -0.43 -24.09 16.69
CA VAL A 232 0.57 -24.80 17.50
C VAL A 232 0.06 -25.04 18.93
N ARG A 233 -0.55 -24.03 19.56
CA ARG A 233 -1.19 -24.18 20.88
C ARG A 233 -2.30 -25.23 20.87
N ALA A 234 -3.14 -25.25 19.84
CA ALA A 234 -4.20 -26.24 19.69
C ALA A 234 -3.66 -27.66 19.43
N LEU A 235 -2.56 -27.78 18.67
CA LEU A 235 -1.88 -29.05 18.41
C LEU A 235 -1.19 -29.60 19.66
N GLY A 236 -0.64 -28.72 20.50
CA GLY A 236 0.13 -29.05 21.69
C GLY A 236 1.64 -29.15 21.40
N ALA A 237 2.46 -28.74 22.37
CA ALA A 237 3.91 -28.66 22.23
C ALA A 237 4.55 -29.99 21.81
N ASP A 238 4.16 -31.11 22.42
CA ASP A 238 4.75 -32.42 22.13
C ASP A 238 4.50 -32.87 20.69
N ARG A 239 3.27 -32.71 20.23
CA ARG A 239 2.88 -33.06 18.85
C ARG A 239 3.55 -32.13 17.83
N PHE A 240 3.68 -30.85 18.14
CA PHE A 240 4.42 -29.93 17.28
C PHE A 240 5.90 -30.30 17.19
N ARG A 241 6.56 -30.59 18.32
CA ARG A 241 7.96 -31.04 18.33
C ARG A 241 8.14 -32.34 17.55
N GLN A 242 7.22 -33.29 17.68
CA GLN A 242 7.23 -34.52 16.90
C GLN A 242 7.08 -34.25 15.40
N LEU A 243 6.11 -33.41 15.03
CA LEU A 243 5.89 -32.99 13.64
C LEU A 243 7.17 -32.38 13.03
N VAL A 244 7.89 -31.53 13.79
CA VAL A 244 9.17 -30.99 13.33
C VAL A 244 10.21 -32.11 13.17
N ARG A 245 10.36 -33.03 14.13
CA ARG A 245 11.33 -34.14 14.04
C ARG A 245 11.11 -35.00 12.80
N ASP A 246 9.85 -35.29 12.49
CA ASP A 246 9.48 -36.13 11.35
C ASP A 246 9.89 -35.47 10.01
N HIS A 247 9.79 -34.15 9.91
CA HIS A 247 9.95 -33.39 8.67
C HIS A 247 11.27 -32.61 8.53
N ALA A 248 12.02 -32.40 9.62
CA ALA A 248 13.24 -31.59 9.63
C ALA A 248 14.42 -32.30 8.95
N ASP A 249 15.15 -31.57 8.12
CA ASP A 249 16.40 -32.02 7.51
C ASP A 249 17.56 -31.83 8.49
N ARG A 250 17.83 -32.85 9.29
CA ARG A 250 18.85 -32.80 10.36
C ARG A 250 20.26 -32.59 9.82
N ALA A 251 20.54 -32.97 8.57
CA ALA A 251 21.86 -32.79 7.97
C ALA A 251 22.12 -31.34 7.54
N ASP A 252 21.07 -30.61 7.15
CA ASP A 252 21.13 -29.21 6.72
C ASP A 252 20.92 -28.20 7.87
N MET A 253 20.72 -28.69 9.10
CA MET A 253 20.62 -27.86 10.30
C MET A 253 21.98 -27.76 10.98
N LEU A 254 22.56 -26.55 10.95
CA LEU A 254 23.86 -26.24 11.55
C LEU A 254 23.69 -25.49 12.88
N ASP A 255 24.60 -25.71 13.82
CA ASP A 255 24.75 -24.84 14.98
C ASP A 255 25.29 -23.48 14.53
N TRP A 256 24.65 -22.39 14.96
CA TRP A 256 24.99 -21.04 14.52
C TRP A 256 26.27 -20.54 15.18
N ASP A 257 26.58 -21.05 16.37
CA ASP A 257 27.77 -20.68 17.10
C ASP A 257 28.99 -21.32 16.41
N THR A 258 28.84 -22.55 15.90
CA THR A 258 29.97 -23.43 15.58
C THR A 258 30.09 -23.76 14.09
N GLY A 259 29.02 -23.56 13.31
CA GLY A 259 28.93 -23.93 11.90
C GLY A 259 28.88 -25.44 11.64
N ALA A 260 28.93 -26.28 12.67
CA ALA A 260 28.89 -27.73 12.57
C ALA A 260 27.44 -28.27 12.53
N PRO A 261 27.20 -29.50 12.00
CA PRO A 261 25.89 -30.14 12.07
C PRO A 261 25.35 -30.25 13.51
N LEU A 262 24.07 -29.96 13.68
CA LEU A 262 23.44 -29.85 14.99
C LEU A 262 23.22 -31.23 15.64
N ASN A 263 23.91 -31.49 16.76
CA ASN A 263 23.71 -32.72 17.53
C ASN A 263 22.30 -32.81 18.16
N ASP A 264 21.88 -34.02 18.54
CA ASP A 264 20.51 -34.27 19.04
C ASP A 264 20.15 -33.50 20.32
N ALA A 265 21.09 -33.36 21.25
CA ALA A 265 20.85 -32.65 22.50
C ALA A 265 20.57 -31.16 22.22
N ARG A 266 21.41 -30.54 21.38
CA ARG A 266 21.28 -29.14 20.98
C ARG A 266 20.04 -28.91 20.11
N PHE A 267 19.74 -29.82 19.18
CA PHE A 267 18.51 -29.79 18.40
C PHE A 267 17.27 -29.76 19.28
N ASN A 268 17.18 -30.67 20.25
CA ASN A 268 16.04 -30.71 21.16
C ASN A 268 15.96 -29.44 22.03
N GLN A 269 17.10 -28.95 22.52
CA GLN A 269 17.14 -27.69 23.29
C GLN A 269 16.61 -26.50 22.48
N LEU A 270 17.09 -26.34 21.24
CA LEU A 270 16.65 -25.24 20.37
C LEU A 270 15.19 -25.41 19.94
N LEU A 271 14.77 -26.63 19.63
CA LEU A 271 13.38 -26.93 19.30
C LEU A 271 12.45 -26.62 20.47
N ASP A 272 12.86 -26.93 21.70
CA ASP A 272 12.10 -26.60 22.91
C ASP A 272 12.00 -25.09 23.13
N SER A 273 13.11 -24.36 22.96
CA SER A 273 13.14 -22.90 23.03
C SER A 273 12.22 -22.26 22.00
N VAL A 274 12.34 -22.66 20.72
CA VAL A 274 11.52 -22.10 19.63
C VAL A 274 10.04 -22.45 19.83
N THR A 275 9.73 -23.68 20.30
CA THR A 275 8.36 -24.08 20.59
C THR A 275 7.76 -23.25 21.73
N SER A 276 8.51 -23.01 22.81
CA SER A 276 8.07 -22.14 23.90
C SER A 276 7.92 -20.69 23.45
N ASP A 277 8.84 -20.15 22.65
CA ASP A 277 8.71 -18.79 22.10
C ASP A 277 7.45 -18.62 21.23
N ILE A 278 7.05 -19.66 20.47
CA ILE A 278 5.83 -19.66 19.67
C ILE A 278 4.58 -19.76 20.56
N ILE A 279 4.58 -20.65 21.54
CA ILE A 279 3.41 -20.93 22.39
C ILE A 279 3.23 -19.85 23.46
N ASP A 280 4.27 -19.54 24.20
CA ASP A 280 4.21 -18.67 25.37
C ASP A 280 4.57 -17.21 25.03
N GLY A 281 5.15 -16.96 23.85
CA GLY A 281 5.76 -15.68 23.51
C GLY A 281 7.16 -15.52 24.11
N PRO A 282 7.86 -14.39 23.86
CA PRO A 282 9.23 -14.19 24.34
C PRO A 282 9.29 -14.26 25.88
N GLN A 283 9.98 -15.26 26.42
CA GLN A 283 10.14 -15.44 27.87
C GLN A 283 11.35 -14.66 28.42
N GLY A 284 11.17 -13.97 29.55
CA GLY A 284 12.21 -13.26 30.30
C GLY A 284 11.70 -12.02 31.05
N PRO A 285 12.45 -11.48 32.03
CA PRO A 285 12.07 -10.23 32.68
C PRO A 285 11.99 -9.12 31.63
N VAL A 286 10.93 -8.29 31.69
CA VAL A 286 10.77 -7.08 30.90
C VAL A 286 11.89 -6.11 31.29
N THR A 287 13.05 -6.28 30.68
CA THR A 287 14.24 -5.47 30.93
C THR A 287 14.45 -4.55 29.73
N ALA A 288 14.80 -3.29 30.00
CA ALA A 288 15.17 -2.33 28.96
C ALA A 288 16.30 -2.84 28.05
N ALA A 289 17.09 -3.82 28.50
CA ALA A 289 18.21 -4.42 27.75
C ALA A 289 17.79 -5.31 26.58
N ARG A 290 16.60 -5.95 26.62
CA ARG A 290 16.03 -6.73 25.50
C ARG A 290 15.07 -5.91 24.62
N SER A 291 14.85 -4.64 24.95
CA SER A 291 13.74 -3.82 24.47
C SER A 291 13.99 -3.07 23.15
N GLY A 292 15.16 -3.22 22.53
CA GLY A 292 15.41 -2.69 21.19
C GLY A 292 14.96 -3.71 20.16
N ARG A 293 13.94 -3.40 19.34
CA ARG A 293 13.75 -4.14 18.07
C ARG A 293 15.09 -4.14 17.33
N PRO A 294 15.55 -5.28 16.79
CA PRO A 294 16.77 -5.28 15.99
C PRO A 294 16.61 -4.27 14.85
N MET A 295 17.72 -3.61 14.50
CA MET A 295 17.74 -2.73 13.32
C MET A 295 17.22 -3.51 12.11
N LEU A 296 16.49 -2.86 11.22
CA LEU A 296 15.97 -3.49 10.01
C LEU A 296 17.07 -4.24 9.26
N ALA A 297 18.26 -3.63 9.15
CA ALA A 297 19.43 -4.26 8.53
C ALA A 297 19.75 -5.66 9.08
N ASN A 298 19.58 -5.89 10.38
CA ASN A 298 19.87 -7.17 11.05
C ASN A 298 18.64 -8.09 11.16
N GLN A 299 17.46 -7.64 10.75
CA GLN A 299 16.22 -8.38 10.97
C GLN A 299 16.18 -9.71 10.21
N ARG A 300 16.91 -9.81 9.11
CA ARG A 300 17.01 -11.01 8.26
C ARG A 300 18.30 -11.82 8.48
N ASP A 301 19.10 -11.43 9.47
CA ASP A 301 20.40 -12.06 9.80
C ASP A 301 20.25 -13.36 10.60
N MET A 302 19.04 -13.69 11.05
CA MET A 302 18.82 -14.94 11.78
C MET A 302 18.91 -16.13 10.83
N ALA A 303 19.90 -16.99 11.05
CA ALA A 303 19.96 -18.29 10.40
C ALA A 303 18.63 -19.02 10.65
N ARG A 304 18.00 -19.53 9.59
CA ARG A 304 16.74 -20.24 9.75
C ARG A 304 17.01 -21.55 10.48
N PHE A 305 16.49 -21.68 11.70
CA PHE A 305 16.57 -22.92 12.47
C PHE A 305 15.98 -24.07 11.66
N PHE A 306 14.72 -23.95 11.21
CA PHE A 306 14.06 -25.00 10.45
C PHE A 306 14.61 -25.11 9.01
N SER A 307 15.05 -26.32 8.66
CA SER A 307 15.22 -26.81 7.29
C SER A 307 14.36 -28.06 7.12
N TRP A 308 13.68 -28.20 5.98
CA TRP A 308 12.76 -29.31 5.72
C TRP A 308 13.33 -30.26 4.67
N LYS A 309 13.10 -31.57 4.84
CA LYS A 309 13.68 -32.63 3.99
C LYS A 309 13.20 -32.60 2.54
N SER A 310 11.94 -32.21 2.32
CA SER A 310 11.28 -32.33 1.02
C SER A 310 10.18 -31.27 0.82
N ALA A 311 9.69 -31.17 -0.42
CA ALA A 311 8.49 -30.40 -0.74
C ALA A 311 7.28 -30.86 0.10
N GLU A 312 7.08 -32.19 0.22
CA GLU A 312 6.01 -32.77 1.03
C GLU A 312 6.17 -32.44 2.51
N SER A 313 7.40 -32.36 3.01
CA SER A 313 7.68 -32.00 4.40
C SER A 313 7.36 -30.53 4.66
N TRP A 314 7.73 -29.63 3.75
CA TRP A 314 7.33 -28.22 3.83
C TRP A 314 5.80 -28.08 3.81
N GLN A 315 5.13 -28.81 2.91
CA GLN A 315 3.66 -28.78 2.79
C GLN A 315 2.98 -29.34 4.05
N ALA A 316 3.48 -30.42 4.62
CA ALA A 316 2.93 -31.01 5.85
C ALA A 316 2.97 -30.03 7.03
N ILE A 317 4.06 -29.27 7.16
CA ILE A 317 4.16 -28.20 8.18
C ILE A 317 3.17 -27.08 7.88
N ALA A 318 3.07 -26.63 6.62
CA ALA A 318 2.13 -25.58 6.22
C ALA A 318 0.66 -25.98 6.49
N ASP A 319 0.32 -27.24 6.20
CA ASP A 319 -1.01 -27.80 6.40
C ASP A 319 -1.40 -27.89 7.87
N ALA A 320 -0.48 -28.36 8.71
CA ALA A 320 -0.72 -28.55 10.14
C ALA A 320 -0.74 -27.25 10.92
N VAL A 321 0.23 -26.36 10.69
CA VAL A 321 0.49 -25.20 11.56
C VAL A 321 0.77 -23.90 10.81
N GLY A 322 0.75 -23.87 9.48
CA GLY A 322 0.94 -22.65 8.71
C GLY A 322 -0.25 -21.69 8.81
N THR A 323 0.02 -20.39 8.78
CA THR A 323 -0.99 -19.32 8.62
C THR A 323 -1.73 -19.44 7.28
N HIS A 324 -1.04 -19.93 6.25
CA HIS A 324 -1.59 -20.37 4.97
C HIS A 324 -0.85 -21.61 4.46
N GLN A 325 -1.48 -22.34 3.54
CA GLN A 325 -0.95 -23.57 2.93
C GLN A 325 -0.29 -23.33 1.57
N SER A 326 -0.43 -22.11 1.02
CA SER A 326 -0.03 -21.81 -0.36
C SER A 326 1.46 -21.46 -0.48
N VAL A 327 2.14 -22.15 -1.40
CA VAL A 327 3.52 -21.88 -1.83
C VAL A 327 3.55 -20.56 -2.60
N PHE A 328 2.55 -20.34 -3.46
CA PHE A 328 2.44 -19.11 -4.24
C PHE A 328 2.29 -17.87 -3.33
N GLU A 329 1.46 -17.97 -2.30
CA GLU A 329 1.33 -16.93 -1.27
C GLU A 329 2.66 -16.70 -0.51
N THR A 330 3.39 -17.77 -0.20
CA THR A 330 4.71 -17.68 0.47
C THR A 330 5.70 -16.87 -0.38
N MET A 331 5.81 -17.22 -1.66
CA MET A 331 6.74 -16.59 -2.60
C MET A 331 6.41 -15.11 -2.81
N THR A 332 5.14 -14.78 -3.04
CA THR A 332 4.71 -13.40 -3.26
C THR A 332 4.81 -12.54 -2.01
N ASN A 333 4.50 -13.07 -0.82
CA ASN A 333 4.71 -12.38 0.45
C ASN A 333 6.20 -12.08 0.69
N HIS A 334 7.09 -12.99 0.30
CA HIS A 334 8.54 -12.75 0.38
C HIS A 334 9.00 -11.64 -0.56
N ILE A 335 8.54 -11.64 -1.81
CA ILE A 335 8.83 -10.57 -2.78
C ILE A 335 8.40 -9.22 -2.21
N LYS A 336 7.16 -9.13 -1.70
CA LYS A 336 6.64 -7.90 -1.07
C LYS A 336 7.50 -7.48 0.12
N GLY A 337 7.75 -8.37 1.07
CA GLY A 337 8.52 -8.06 2.28
C GLY A 337 9.95 -7.62 1.99
N MET A 338 10.63 -8.28 1.05
CA MET A 338 11.98 -7.86 0.62
C MET A 338 11.95 -6.50 -0.05
N ALA A 339 10.98 -6.23 -0.94
CA ALA A 339 10.87 -4.95 -1.62
C ALA A 339 10.63 -3.78 -0.64
N ASP A 340 9.75 -3.98 0.35
CA ASP A 340 9.47 -2.99 1.40
C ASP A 340 10.74 -2.73 2.26
N ASP A 341 11.45 -3.78 2.67
CA ASP A 341 12.66 -3.65 3.48
C ASP A 341 13.80 -2.97 2.72
N ILE A 342 14.05 -3.37 1.46
CA ILE A 342 15.08 -2.76 0.61
C ILE A 342 14.78 -1.27 0.43
N ALA A 343 13.53 -0.90 0.18
CA ALA A 343 13.14 0.49 0.01
C ALA A 343 13.37 1.30 1.29
N ALA A 344 12.98 0.76 2.45
CA ALA A 344 13.21 1.39 3.75
C ALA A 344 14.71 1.56 4.03
N LEU A 345 15.54 0.54 3.76
CA LEU A 345 17.00 0.62 3.92
C LEU A 345 17.63 1.66 2.99
N ARG A 346 17.22 1.72 1.72
CA ARG A 346 17.76 2.66 0.73
C ARG A 346 17.41 4.12 1.02
N VAL A 347 16.24 4.39 1.61
CA VAL A 347 15.77 5.77 1.87
C VAL A 347 16.04 6.22 3.31
N LEU A 348 15.74 5.37 4.30
CA LEU A 348 15.80 5.70 5.73
C LEU A 348 17.04 5.12 6.43
N GLY A 349 17.85 4.33 5.73
CA GLY A 349 19.10 3.76 6.24
C GLY A 349 18.91 2.46 7.04
N PRO A 350 20.01 1.95 7.64
CA PRO A 350 20.04 0.64 8.30
C PRO A 350 19.06 0.48 9.47
N ASN A 351 18.65 1.58 10.10
CA ASN A 351 17.67 1.63 11.17
C ASN A 351 16.64 2.76 10.93
N PRO A 352 15.54 2.46 10.23
CA PRO A 352 14.46 3.41 10.00
C PRO A 352 13.89 4.03 11.29
N GLU A 353 13.82 3.28 12.39
CA GLU A 353 13.34 3.79 13.69
C GLU A 353 14.29 4.82 14.30
N ALA A 354 15.61 4.66 14.12
CA ALA A 354 16.59 5.68 14.53
C ALA A 354 16.47 6.94 13.67
N THR A 355 16.24 6.79 12.37
CA THR A 355 15.99 7.92 11.46
C THR A 355 14.68 8.64 11.80
N LYS A 356 13.63 7.89 12.16
CA LYS A 356 12.37 8.43 12.69
C LYS A 356 12.60 9.26 13.96
N THR A 357 13.37 8.72 14.90
CA THR A 357 13.74 9.42 16.14
C THR A 357 14.54 10.70 15.86
N PHE A 358 15.46 10.65 14.89
CA PHE A 358 16.19 11.83 14.42
C PHE A 358 15.23 12.90 13.87
N ILE A 359 14.26 12.52 13.03
CA ILE A 359 13.24 13.43 12.49
C ILE A 359 12.36 14.01 13.62
N HIS A 360 11.99 13.22 14.63
CA HIS A 360 11.26 13.73 15.80
C HIS A 360 12.02 14.83 16.52
N ASN A 361 13.33 14.67 16.72
CA ASN A 361 14.18 15.69 17.31
C ASN A 361 14.27 16.95 16.44
N LEU A 362 14.18 16.82 15.10
CA LEU A 362 14.12 17.97 14.20
C LEU A 362 12.83 18.76 14.40
N PHE A 363 11.67 18.09 14.56
CA PHE A 363 10.42 18.79 14.87
C PHE A 363 10.49 19.55 16.19
N ASP A 364 11.06 18.94 17.23
CA ASP A 364 11.17 19.58 18.54
C ASP A 364 12.10 20.82 18.47
N ARG A 365 13.18 20.75 17.68
CA ARG A 365 14.07 21.90 17.39
C ARG A 365 13.41 22.96 16.53
N GLU A 366 12.58 22.57 15.58
CA GLU A 366 11.89 23.48 14.67
C GLU A 366 10.88 24.36 15.39
N ALA A 367 10.16 23.79 16.37
CA ALA A 367 9.27 24.57 17.24
C ALA A 367 10.06 25.66 18.00
N ALA A 368 11.24 25.32 18.54
CA ALA A 368 12.11 26.27 19.21
C ALA A 368 12.71 27.31 18.25
N ARG A 369 13.07 26.92 17.02
CA ARG A 369 13.61 27.82 16.00
C ARG A 369 12.60 28.89 15.56
N LEU A 370 11.32 28.50 15.45
CA LEU A 370 10.24 29.39 15.03
C LEU A 370 9.66 30.23 16.17
N ALA A 371 9.94 29.88 17.42
CA ALA A 371 9.42 30.60 18.58
C ALA A 371 9.87 32.07 18.59
N VAL A 372 8.94 32.96 18.94
CA VAL A 372 9.19 34.39 19.09
C VAL A 372 9.46 34.72 20.55
N THR A 373 10.38 35.65 20.78
CA THR A 373 10.69 36.20 22.11
C THR A 373 10.10 37.60 22.26
N ALA A 374 9.54 37.89 23.42
CA ALA A 374 9.14 39.25 23.75
C ALA A 374 10.40 40.11 23.96
N GLY A 375 10.39 41.37 23.49
CA GLY A 375 11.51 42.29 23.66
C GLY A 375 11.78 42.62 25.14
N ALA A 376 12.97 43.14 25.44
CA ALA A 376 13.40 43.40 26.83
C ALA A 376 12.48 44.34 27.64
N ASN A 377 11.71 45.20 26.96
CA ASN A 377 10.75 46.14 27.56
C ASN A 377 9.29 45.79 27.24
N ALA A 378 8.99 44.52 26.95
CA ALA A 378 7.66 44.08 26.56
C ALA A 378 6.60 44.30 27.65
N THR A 379 5.44 44.79 27.25
CA THR A 379 4.28 44.89 28.16
C THR A 379 3.69 43.50 28.46
N PRO A 380 2.85 43.34 29.49
CA PRO A 380 2.10 42.10 29.70
C PRO A 380 1.27 41.66 28.49
N ALA A 381 0.76 42.62 27.70
CA ALA A 381 0.00 42.34 26.48
C ALA A 381 0.91 41.77 25.37
N ASP A 382 2.12 42.32 25.20
CA ASP A 382 3.10 41.83 24.23
C ASP A 382 3.58 40.42 24.58
N LEU A 383 3.80 40.16 25.87
CA LEU A 383 4.15 38.82 26.36
C LEU A 383 3.00 37.82 26.10
N ALA A 384 1.75 38.20 26.35
CA ALA A 384 0.59 37.35 26.06
C ALA A 384 0.44 37.06 24.55
N ALA A 385 0.71 38.04 23.69
CA ALA A 385 0.72 37.86 22.23
C ALA A 385 1.83 36.91 21.77
N ALA A 386 3.04 37.03 22.32
CA ALA A 386 4.16 36.12 22.05
C ALA A 386 3.84 34.68 22.50
N VAL A 387 3.26 34.50 23.70
CA VAL A 387 2.83 33.18 24.20
C VAL A 387 1.75 32.57 23.31
N LYS A 388 0.75 33.35 22.88
CA LYS A 388 -0.29 32.87 21.96
C LYS A 388 0.31 32.42 20.63
N THR A 389 1.27 33.20 20.09
CA THR A 389 1.98 32.88 18.85
C THR A 389 2.79 31.59 18.99
N ASN A 390 3.56 31.45 20.07
CA ASN A 390 4.36 30.25 20.35
C ASN A 390 3.49 29.01 20.53
N ARG A 391 2.36 29.10 21.26
CA ARG A 391 1.38 28.00 21.35
C ARG A 391 0.81 27.60 19.99
N GLY A 392 0.58 28.58 19.11
CA GLY A 392 0.16 28.33 17.72
C GLY A 392 1.23 27.62 16.89
N ILE A 393 2.50 28.00 17.04
CA ILE A 393 3.65 27.31 16.41
C ILE A 393 3.76 25.87 16.93
N GLU A 394 3.78 25.69 18.26
CA GLU A 394 3.84 24.36 18.89
C GLU A 394 2.71 23.46 18.41
N SER A 395 1.48 23.97 18.35
CA SER A 395 0.31 23.20 17.88
C SER A 395 0.48 22.76 16.42
N ARG A 396 0.98 23.65 15.55
CA ARG A 396 1.24 23.34 14.13
C ARG A 396 2.35 22.31 13.96
N ILE A 397 3.47 22.48 14.65
CA ILE A 397 4.59 21.52 14.59
C ILE A 397 4.18 20.15 15.15
N LYS A 398 3.37 20.13 16.21
CA LYS A 398 2.83 18.88 16.77
C LYS A 398 1.87 18.17 15.81
N LEU A 399 1.12 18.92 15.01
CA LEU A 399 0.30 18.37 13.91
C LEU A 399 1.18 17.79 12.80
N GLU A 400 2.20 18.50 12.33
CA GLU A 400 3.12 18.00 11.29
C GLU A 400 3.86 16.73 11.75
N LYS A 401 4.31 16.70 13.02
CA LYS A 401 4.90 15.50 13.64
C LYS A 401 3.92 14.33 13.63
N ARG A 402 2.65 14.56 13.98
CA ARG A 402 1.59 13.53 13.93
C ARG A 402 1.33 13.05 12.50
N LEU A 403 1.21 13.95 11.52
CA LEU A 403 1.01 13.59 10.11
C LEU A 403 2.18 12.77 9.57
N PHE A 404 3.41 13.06 10.00
CA PHE A 404 4.57 12.24 9.71
C PHE A 404 4.47 10.85 10.37
N ASP A 405 4.08 10.77 11.65
CA ASP A 405 3.91 9.49 12.35
C ASP A 405 2.81 8.61 11.72
N ASP A 406 1.68 9.21 11.35
CA ASP A 406 0.57 8.54 10.68
C ASP A 406 1.01 7.98 9.31
N LEU A 407 1.74 8.78 8.52
CA LEU A 407 2.25 8.36 7.22
C LEU A 407 3.34 7.29 7.36
N TYR A 408 4.24 7.43 8.35
CA TYR A 408 5.24 6.42 8.65
C TYR A 408 4.56 5.11 9.04
N ALA A 409 3.51 5.16 9.86
CA ALA A 409 2.78 3.98 10.28
C ALA A 409 2.08 3.26 9.12
N GLU A 410 1.49 4.02 8.20
CA GLU A 410 0.87 3.49 6.98
C GLU A 410 1.90 2.87 6.02
N VAL A 411 3.01 3.55 5.76
CA VAL A 411 4.06 3.07 4.83
C VAL A 411 4.79 1.84 5.38
N THR A 412 4.99 1.76 6.69
CA THR A 412 5.64 0.60 7.36
C THR A 412 4.66 -0.52 7.70
N GLY A 413 3.35 -0.31 7.54
CA GLY A 413 2.31 -1.27 7.96
C GLY A 413 2.15 -1.41 9.48
N SER A 414 2.82 -0.60 10.29
CA SER A 414 2.71 -0.71 11.76
C SER A 414 1.31 -0.38 12.31
N ASN A 415 0.50 0.36 11.54
CA ASN A 415 -0.92 0.60 11.83
C ASN A 415 -1.85 -0.55 11.37
N GLN A 416 -1.30 -1.66 10.83
CA GLN A 416 -2.07 -2.84 10.40
C GLN A 416 -2.02 -3.97 11.43
N VAL A 417 -1.14 -3.87 12.43
CA VAL A 417 -1.04 -4.85 13.53
C VAL A 417 -2.20 -4.68 14.50
N ALA A 418 -3.05 -5.71 14.61
CA ALA A 418 -4.23 -5.68 15.48
C ALA A 418 -3.87 -5.66 16.97
N VAL A 419 -4.57 -4.81 17.74
CA VAL A 419 -4.48 -4.81 19.23
C VAL A 419 -5.32 -5.92 19.84
N ASN A 420 -6.43 -6.28 19.20
CA ASN A 420 -7.28 -7.41 19.56
C ASN A 420 -7.64 -8.17 18.28
N THR A 421 -7.01 -9.33 18.09
CA THR A 421 -7.12 -10.13 16.87
C THR A 421 -8.54 -10.64 16.64
N THR A 422 -9.26 -11.08 17.67
CA THR A 422 -10.63 -11.60 17.55
C THR A 422 -11.61 -10.50 17.13
N PHE A 423 -11.58 -9.35 17.83
CA PHE A 423 -12.47 -8.24 17.49
C PHE A 423 -12.14 -7.65 16.11
N ALA A 424 -10.84 -7.49 15.81
CA ALA A 424 -10.40 -7.05 14.48
C ALA A 424 -10.84 -8.02 13.38
N THR A 425 -10.74 -9.33 13.61
CA THR A 425 -11.20 -10.36 12.64
C THR A 425 -12.71 -10.32 12.46
N GLY A 426 -13.49 -10.16 13.52
CA GLY A 426 -14.94 -10.01 13.43
C GLY A 426 -15.35 -8.79 12.62
N MET A 427 -14.72 -7.65 12.87
CA MET A 427 -14.99 -6.40 12.15
C MET A 427 -14.49 -6.41 10.71
N ALA A 428 -13.33 -7.03 10.45
CA ALA A 428 -12.80 -7.29 9.10
C ALA A 428 -13.79 -8.14 8.30
N ASN A 429 -14.29 -9.23 8.89
CA ASN A 429 -15.30 -10.08 8.25
C ASN A 429 -16.60 -9.34 7.98
N ALA A 430 -17.06 -8.49 8.91
CA ALA A 430 -18.23 -7.64 8.69
C ALA A 430 -18.02 -6.68 7.50
N ARG A 431 -16.87 -6.00 7.43
CA ARG A 431 -16.53 -5.13 6.28
C ARG A 431 -16.40 -5.91 4.98
N HIS A 432 -15.78 -7.08 4.98
CA HIS A 432 -15.71 -7.94 3.80
C HIS A 432 -17.09 -8.40 3.34
N TRP A 433 -18.01 -8.69 4.27
CA TRP A 433 -19.39 -9.01 3.94
C TRP A 433 -20.11 -7.80 3.32
N LEU A 434 -19.96 -6.61 3.90
CA LEU A 434 -20.50 -5.37 3.33
C LEU A 434 -19.92 -5.10 1.93
N SER A 435 -18.62 -5.28 1.74
CA SER A 435 -17.95 -5.19 0.45
C SER A 435 -18.55 -6.14 -0.58
N ALA A 436 -18.67 -7.43 -0.22
CA ALA A 436 -19.23 -8.47 -1.09
C ALA A 436 -20.70 -8.21 -1.49
N THR A 437 -21.42 -7.44 -0.68
CA THR A 437 -22.84 -7.19 -0.85
C THR A 437 -23.15 -5.81 -1.43
N GLN A 438 -22.23 -4.85 -1.35
CA GLN A 438 -22.47 -3.46 -1.77
C GLN A 438 -21.54 -2.99 -2.90
N LEU A 439 -20.31 -3.50 -2.98
CA LEU A 439 -19.30 -2.99 -3.92
C LEU A 439 -19.27 -3.71 -5.27
N GLY A 440 -20.19 -4.63 -5.56
CA GLY A 440 -20.29 -5.31 -6.87
C GLY A 440 -20.59 -4.36 -8.03
N SER A 441 -21.10 -3.17 -7.72
CA SER A 441 -21.40 -2.09 -8.68
C SER A 441 -20.34 -0.98 -8.67
N ALA A 442 -19.24 -1.12 -7.92
CA ALA A 442 -18.23 -0.06 -7.79
C ALA A 442 -17.57 0.32 -9.13
N ILE A 443 -17.51 -0.61 -10.10
CA ILE A 443 -17.02 -0.34 -11.47
C ILE A 443 -17.77 0.79 -12.18
N ILE A 444 -19.03 1.03 -11.85
CA ILE A 444 -19.81 2.12 -12.45
C ILE A 444 -19.15 3.48 -12.20
N SER A 445 -18.57 3.67 -11.01
CA SER A 445 -17.86 4.90 -10.67
C SER A 445 -16.53 5.05 -11.42
N SER A 446 -15.98 3.95 -11.95
CA SER A 446 -14.71 3.92 -12.70
C SER A 446 -14.88 4.18 -14.20
N PHE A 447 -16.11 4.32 -14.72
CA PHE A 447 -16.33 4.66 -16.13
C PHE A 447 -15.82 6.06 -16.53
N THR A 448 -15.53 6.91 -15.56
CA THR A 448 -14.89 8.22 -15.78
C THR A 448 -13.36 8.15 -15.76
N ASP A 449 -12.77 7.03 -15.37
CA ASP A 449 -11.31 6.86 -15.35
C ASP A 449 -10.65 7.19 -16.71
N PRO A 450 -11.25 6.89 -17.88
CA PRO A 450 -10.75 7.38 -19.17
C PRO A 450 -10.65 8.91 -19.28
N GLY A 451 -11.52 9.66 -18.60
CA GLY A 451 -11.47 11.12 -18.54
C GLY A 451 -10.27 11.62 -17.71
N SER A 452 -10.04 11.02 -16.54
CA SER A 452 -8.84 11.28 -15.72
C SER A 452 -7.56 10.88 -16.44
N LEU A 453 -7.57 9.72 -17.09
CA LEU A 453 -6.50 9.21 -17.93
C LEU A 453 -6.14 10.20 -19.04
N ALA A 454 -7.14 10.72 -19.77
CA ALA A 454 -6.95 11.73 -20.81
C ALA A 454 -6.41 13.04 -20.26
N MET A 455 -6.94 13.51 -19.12
CA MET A 455 -6.46 14.71 -18.43
C MET A 455 -4.98 14.58 -18.06
N VAL A 456 -4.58 13.47 -17.46
CA VAL A 456 -3.20 13.23 -17.01
C VAL A 456 -2.27 12.95 -18.17
N ALA A 457 -2.73 12.27 -19.22
CA ALA A 457 -1.97 12.12 -20.46
C ALA A 457 -1.65 13.49 -21.07
N ARG A 458 -2.66 14.36 -21.24
CA ARG A 458 -2.47 15.73 -21.74
C ARG A 458 -1.52 16.53 -20.84
N PHE A 459 -1.68 16.44 -19.52
CA PHE A 459 -0.83 17.13 -18.56
C PHE A 459 0.65 16.76 -18.68
N ASN A 460 0.95 15.53 -19.08
CA ASN A 460 2.30 15.02 -19.28
C ASN A 460 2.80 15.14 -20.72
N GLY A 461 2.05 15.77 -21.63
CA GLY A 461 2.41 15.84 -23.06
C GLY A 461 2.23 14.52 -23.83
N LEU A 462 1.52 13.54 -23.27
CA LEU A 462 1.25 12.27 -23.91
C LEU A 462 0.11 12.36 -24.94
N PRO A 463 0.15 11.56 -26.03
CA PRO A 463 -0.92 11.50 -27.01
C PRO A 463 -2.17 10.80 -26.45
N VAL A 464 -3.15 11.60 -26.01
CA VAL A 464 -4.40 11.14 -25.38
C VAL A 464 -5.09 10.01 -26.17
N MET A 465 -5.21 10.15 -27.48
CA MET A 465 -5.91 9.16 -28.31
C MET A 465 -5.17 7.81 -28.33
N ASN A 466 -3.84 7.80 -28.37
CA ASN A 466 -3.07 6.57 -28.32
C ASN A 466 -3.23 5.89 -26.95
N THR A 467 -3.23 6.67 -25.86
CA THR A 467 -3.45 6.14 -24.51
C THR A 467 -4.83 5.47 -24.40
N LEU A 468 -5.87 6.11 -24.93
CA LEU A 468 -7.24 5.58 -24.92
C LEU A 468 -7.39 4.35 -25.82
N GLN A 469 -6.83 4.38 -27.04
CA GLN A 469 -6.85 3.25 -27.96
C GLN A 469 -6.15 2.03 -27.35
N ARG A 470 -4.97 2.24 -26.73
CA ARG A 470 -4.25 1.18 -26.03
C ARG A 470 -5.07 0.59 -24.90
N ALA A 471 -5.72 1.43 -24.09
CA ALA A 471 -6.60 0.96 -23.02
C ALA A 471 -7.76 0.12 -23.57
N THR A 472 -8.40 0.53 -24.67
CA THR A 472 -9.48 -0.22 -25.31
C THR A 472 -8.99 -1.56 -25.87
N ALA A 473 -7.85 -1.59 -26.55
CA ALA A 473 -7.28 -2.82 -27.11
C ALA A 473 -7.00 -3.85 -26.00
N MET A 474 -6.29 -3.42 -24.95
CA MET A 474 -5.89 -4.27 -23.82
C MET A 474 -7.09 -4.87 -23.06
N MET A 475 -8.25 -4.21 -23.06
CA MET A 475 -9.47 -4.75 -22.45
C MET A 475 -9.97 -6.02 -23.15
N THR A 476 -9.79 -6.10 -24.47
CA THR A 476 -10.26 -7.22 -25.29
C THR A 476 -9.24 -8.35 -25.39
N GLU A 477 -7.96 -8.02 -25.29
CA GLU A 477 -6.85 -8.96 -25.40
C GLU A 477 -6.74 -9.87 -24.16
N LYS A 478 -6.42 -11.14 -24.41
CA LYS A 478 -6.10 -12.12 -23.36
C LYS A 478 -4.64 -11.97 -22.97
N GLY A 479 -4.34 -12.08 -21.68
CA GLY A 479 -2.95 -12.01 -21.18
C GLY A 479 -2.40 -10.60 -21.01
N SER A 480 -3.17 -9.54 -21.30
CA SER A 480 -2.73 -8.14 -21.15
C SER A 480 -2.20 -7.79 -19.75
N GLU A 481 -2.74 -8.41 -18.69
CA GLU A 481 -2.22 -8.23 -17.33
C GLU A 481 -0.77 -8.74 -17.23
N ILE A 482 -0.51 -9.95 -17.74
CA ILE A 482 0.83 -10.55 -17.72
C ILE A 482 1.78 -9.77 -18.61
N PHE A 483 1.33 -9.37 -19.81
CA PHE A 483 2.11 -8.54 -20.73
C PHE A 483 2.58 -7.23 -20.08
N VAL A 484 1.69 -6.51 -19.40
CA VAL A 484 2.02 -5.27 -18.67
C VAL A 484 3.01 -5.53 -17.54
N ALA A 485 2.81 -6.61 -16.78
CA ALA A 485 3.70 -6.98 -15.68
C ALA A 485 5.11 -7.32 -16.20
N GLN A 486 5.22 -8.05 -17.32
CA GLN A 486 6.49 -8.34 -17.99
C GLN A 486 7.25 -7.06 -18.41
N GLN A 487 6.57 -5.93 -18.57
CA GLN A 487 7.21 -4.64 -18.86
C GLN A 487 7.70 -3.89 -17.61
N GLY A 488 7.60 -4.47 -16.41
CA GLY A 488 8.06 -3.85 -15.16
C GLY A 488 6.99 -3.04 -14.42
N LEU A 489 5.76 -3.01 -14.92
CA LEU A 489 4.67 -2.27 -14.30
C LEU A 489 3.99 -3.08 -13.20
N VAL A 490 3.85 -2.50 -12.01
CA VAL A 490 3.13 -3.16 -10.91
C VAL A 490 1.63 -3.16 -11.19
N LEU A 491 1.09 -4.35 -11.40
CA LEU A 491 -0.35 -4.58 -11.41
C LEU A 491 -0.82 -5.11 -10.07
N ASP A 492 -1.67 -4.33 -9.41
CA ASP A 492 -2.34 -4.72 -8.19
C ASP A 492 -3.16 -6.00 -8.39
N SER A 493 -3.78 -6.21 -9.57
CA SER A 493 -4.55 -7.42 -9.87
C SER A 493 -3.74 -8.72 -9.74
N LEU A 494 -2.44 -8.68 -10.06
CA LEU A 494 -1.51 -9.80 -9.92
C LEU A 494 -1.03 -9.98 -8.47
N ALA A 495 -0.77 -8.90 -7.75
CA ALA A 495 -0.52 -8.95 -6.30
C ALA A 495 -1.70 -9.61 -5.55
N HIS A 496 -2.94 -9.30 -5.96
CA HIS A 496 -4.17 -9.85 -5.37
C HIS A 496 -4.48 -11.28 -5.83
N ALA A 497 -3.74 -11.85 -6.80
CA ALA A 497 -3.91 -13.24 -7.22
C ALA A 497 -3.47 -14.21 -6.09
N ALA A 498 -2.44 -13.84 -5.32
CA ALA A 498 -1.92 -14.60 -4.17
C ALA A 498 -2.61 -14.25 -2.83
N GLY A 499 -3.78 -13.62 -2.88
CA GLY A 499 -4.53 -13.19 -1.68
C GLY A 499 -3.95 -11.98 -0.94
N GLN A 500 -2.96 -11.26 -1.52
CA GLN A 500 -2.46 -10.02 -0.91
C GLN A 500 -3.58 -8.98 -0.75
N VAL A 501 -3.43 -8.13 0.28
CA VAL A 501 -4.39 -7.15 0.81
C VAL A 501 -5.27 -6.52 -0.27
N ASP A 502 -6.60 -6.59 -0.10
CA ASP A 502 -7.55 -5.88 -0.95
C ASP A 502 -7.35 -4.37 -0.74
N ARG A 503 -6.89 -3.65 -1.77
CA ARG A 503 -6.51 -2.23 -1.70
C ARG A 503 -7.61 -1.33 -1.14
N ILE A 504 -8.87 -1.71 -1.34
CA ILE A 504 -10.06 -0.98 -0.88
C ILE A 504 -10.21 -1.08 0.65
N MET A 505 -9.75 -2.17 1.26
CA MET A 505 -9.92 -2.45 2.69
C MET A 505 -8.63 -2.27 3.49
N GLY A 506 -7.46 -2.51 2.89
CA GLY A 506 -6.18 -2.23 3.54
C GLY A 506 -5.84 -3.08 4.76
N GLU A 507 -6.46 -4.25 4.91
CA GLU A 507 -6.36 -5.10 6.09
C GLU A 507 -5.52 -6.35 5.85
N GLU A 508 -4.65 -6.69 6.82
CA GLU A 508 -3.82 -7.91 6.80
C GLU A 508 -4.52 -9.14 7.38
N ILE A 509 -5.71 -9.01 7.96
CA ILE A 509 -6.43 -10.13 8.58
C ILE A 509 -7.13 -10.94 7.49
N ARG A 510 -6.63 -12.15 7.22
CA ARG A 510 -6.90 -12.95 6.01
C ARG A 510 -7.66 -14.26 6.24
N THR A 511 -8.72 -14.28 7.05
CA THR A 511 -9.45 -15.53 7.32
C THR A 511 -10.94 -15.44 7.07
N GLY A 512 -11.45 -16.36 6.24
CA GLY A 512 -12.87 -16.68 6.17
C GLY A 512 -13.52 -16.57 4.79
N LEU A 513 -14.78 -16.99 4.74
CA LEU A 513 -15.61 -17.01 3.53
C LEU A 513 -15.94 -15.59 3.05
N ALA A 514 -16.14 -14.63 3.96
CA ALA A 514 -16.51 -13.25 3.64
C ALA A 514 -15.44 -12.56 2.78
N GLN A 515 -14.15 -12.73 3.11
CA GLN A 515 -13.04 -12.20 2.32
C GLN A 515 -13.01 -12.80 0.90
N LYS A 516 -13.16 -14.13 0.78
CA LYS A 516 -13.18 -14.82 -0.53
C LYS A 516 -14.34 -14.33 -1.39
N LEU A 517 -15.53 -14.17 -0.80
CA LEU A 517 -16.70 -13.63 -1.48
C LEU A 517 -16.52 -12.16 -1.91
N SER A 518 -15.94 -11.31 -1.05
CA SER A 518 -15.60 -9.91 -1.40
C SER A 518 -14.67 -9.87 -2.61
N SER A 519 -13.57 -10.62 -2.55
CA SER A 519 -12.60 -10.69 -3.63
C SER A 519 -13.19 -11.23 -4.93
N ALA A 520 -14.01 -12.29 -4.85
CA ALA A 520 -14.69 -12.84 -6.01
C ALA A 520 -15.70 -11.86 -6.61
N ASN A 521 -16.47 -11.15 -5.78
CA ASN A 521 -17.43 -10.14 -6.21
C ASN A 521 -16.75 -8.96 -6.93
N ILE A 522 -15.61 -8.48 -6.41
CA ILE A 522 -14.81 -7.43 -7.05
C ILE A 522 -14.15 -7.92 -8.37
N ARG A 523 -13.72 -9.18 -8.44
CA ARG A 523 -13.22 -9.78 -9.69
C ARG A 523 -14.34 -9.92 -10.73
N ALA A 524 -15.50 -10.43 -10.29
CA ALA A 524 -16.67 -10.64 -11.14
C ALA A 524 -17.27 -9.33 -11.67
N SER A 525 -17.17 -8.23 -10.93
CA SER A 525 -17.63 -6.92 -11.41
C SER A 525 -16.81 -6.39 -12.60
N GLY A 526 -15.59 -6.92 -12.81
CA GLY A 526 -14.64 -6.47 -13.82
C GLY A 526 -13.74 -5.31 -13.38
N LEU A 527 -13.96 -4.75 -12.18
CA LEU A 527 -13.26 -3.56 -11.69
C LEU A 527 -11.74 -3.73 -11.69
N ARG A 528 -11.23 -4.87 -11.24
CA ARG A 528 -9.77 -5.13 -11.19
C ARG A 528 -9.13 -5.12 -12.57
N LYS A 529 -9.75 -5.79 -13.55
CA LYS A 529 -9.26 -5.78 -14.93
C LYS A 529 -9.34 -4.37 -15.49
N TRP A 530 -10.43 -3.65 -15.24
CA TRP A 530 -10.62 -2.29 -15.73
C TRP A 530 -9.51 -1.34 -15.25
N THR A 531 -9.26 -1.30 -13.94
CA THR A 531 -8.18 -0.50 -13.34
C THR A 531 -6.81 -0.92 -13.86
N ALA A 532 -6.51 -2.23 -13.90
CA ALA A 532 -5.22 -2.75 -14.36
C ALA A 532 -4.93 -2.37 -15.82
N MET A 533 -5.93 -2.44 -16.72
CA MET A 533 -5.73 -2.13 -18.13
C MET A 533 -5.54 -0.63 -18.38
N LEU A 534 -6.29 0.24 -17.72
CA LEU A 534 -6.10 1.69 -17.87
C LEU A 534 -4.73 2.14 -17.34
N ARG A 535 -4.31 1.59 -16.19
CA ARG A 535 -2.99 1.83 -15.60
C ARG A 535 -1.86 1.32 -16.49
N GLY A 536 -1.98 0.07 -16.95
CA GLY A 536 -1.03 -0.52 -17.88
C GLY A 536 -0.94 0.27 -19.17
N ALA A 537 -2.07 0.71 -19.74
CA ALA A 537 -2.09 1.53 -20.93
C ALA A 537 -1.38 2.87 -20.74
N PHE A 538 -1.59 3.55 -19.61
CA PHE A 538 -0.86 4.79 -19.32
C PHE A 538 0.65 4.56 -19.22
N GLY A 539 1.07 3.56 -18.44
CA GLY A 539 2.50 3.27 -18.24
C GLY A 539 3.20 2.85 -19.53
N LEU A 540 2.57 1.97 -20.32
CA LEU A 540 3.07 1.57 -21.63
C LEU A 540 3.12 2.75 -22.61
N GLU A 541 2.13 3.64 -22.60
CA GLU A 541 2.15 4.80 -23.47
C GLU A 541 3.21 5.82 -23.07
N MET A 542 3.51 5.96 -21.77
CA MET A 542 4.65 6.75 -21.31
C MET A 542 5.98 6.19 -21.83
N MET A 543 6.20 4.88 -21.73
CA MET A 543 7.39 4.20 -22.27
C MET A 543 7.48 4.32 -23.79
N ALA A 544 6.35 4.19 -24.49
CA ALA A 544 6.28 4.35 -25.95
C ALA A 544 6.52 5.81 -26.37
N HIS A 545 6.05 6.78 -25.60
CA HIS A 545 6.31 8.20 -25.86
C HIS A 545 7.78 8.54 -25.70
N VAL A 546 8.44 8.05 -24.64
CA VAL A 546 9.90 8.17 -24.50
C VAL A 546 10.61 7.56 -25.71
N ALA A 547 10.19 6.38 -26.16
CA ALA A 547 10.78 5.73 -27.33
C ALA A 547 10.65 6.57 -28.61
N ARG A 548 9.54 7.30 -28.79
CA ARG A 548 9.34 8.22 -29.92
C ARG A 548 10.16 9.50 -29.79
N GLU A 549 10.33 10.02 -28.57
CA GLU A 549 11.02 11.27 -28.29
C GLU A 549 12.55 11.12 -28.16
N ARG A 550 13.07 9.89 -28.07
CA ARG A 550 14.49 9.59 -27.81
C ARG A 550 15.50 10.25 -28.78
N GLY A 551 15.07 10.55 -30.00
CA GLY A 551 15.89 11.24 -31.01
C GLY A 551 16.16 12.71 -30.68
N LYS A 552 15.43 13.31 -29.73
CA LYS A 552 15.52 14.73 -29.39
C LYS A 552 16.43 14.96 -28.17
N ALA A 553 17.15 16.09 -28.19
CA ALA A 553 17.82 16.59 -27.00
C ALA A 553 16.79 17.08 -25.96
N PHE A 554 17.17 17.16 -24.68
CA PHE A 554 16.25 17.54 -23.59
C PHE A 554 15.57 18.90 -23.84
N ALA A 555 16.31 19.88 -24.36
CA ALA A 555 15.80 21.20 -24.70
C ALA A 555 14.79 21.20 -25.87
N ALA A 556 14.85 20.20 -26.76
CA ALA A 556 13.98 20.06 -27.93
C ALA A 556 12.69 19.26 -27.65
N LEU A 557 12.50 18.77 -26.43
CA LEU A 557 11.24 18.19 -25.97
C LEU A 557 10.17 19.28 -25.83
N SER A 558 8.89 18.92 -26.02
CA SER A 558 7.77 19.83 -25.72
C SER A 558 7.82 20.30 -24.27
N ASP A 559 7.39 21.53 -23.99
CA ASP A 559 7.42 22.11 -22.65
C ASP A 559 6.66 21.26 -21.62
N GLU A 560 5.55 20.63 -22.01
CA GLU A 560 4.75 19.76 -21.15
C GLU A 560 5.53 18.51 -20.75
N PHE A 561 6.13 17.81 -21.72
CA PHE A 561 6.88 16.58 -21.47
C PHE A 561 8.20 16.86 -20.74
N ARG A 562 8.91 17.94 -21.10
CA ARG A 562 10.10 18.39 -20.36
C ARG A 562 9.73 18.72 -18.91
N GLY A 563 8.62 19.42 -18.70
CA GLY A 563 8.06 19.68 -17.37
C GLY A 563 7.65 18.41 -16.63
N ALA A 564 7.19 17.37 -17.32
CA ALA A 564 6.94 16.04 -16.74
C ALA A 564 8.22 15.39 -16.21
N LEU A 565 9.26 15.33 -17.03
CA LEU A 565 10.57 14.79 -16.64
C LEU A 565 11.18 15.57 -15.45
N SER A 566 11.17 16.90 -15.52
CA SER A 566 11.78 17.75 -14.50
C SER A 566 11.13 17.61 -13.12
N ARG A 567 9.82 17.37 -13.02
CA ARG A 567 9.13 17.13 -11.73
C ARG A 567 9.71 15.95 -10.95
N TYR A 568 10.22 14.95 -11.66
CA TYR A 568 10.81 13.76 -11.06
C TYR A 568 12.34 13.83 -11.02
N GLY A 569 12.92 15.01 -11.24
CA GLY A 569 14.36 15.23 -11.23
C GLY A 569 15.10 14.57 -12.38
N ILE A 570 14.40 14.27 -13.49
CA ILE A 570 15.03 13.79 -14.73
C ILE A 570 15.51 15.03 -15.47
N ALA A 571 16.81 15.30 -15.37
CA ALA A 571 17.48 16.40 -16.06
C ALA A 571 18.11 15.90 -17.36
N GLU A 572 18.80 16.79 -18.08
CA GLU A 572 19.47 16.49 -19.36
C GLU A 572 20.37 15.25 -19.29
N GLY A 573 21.22 15.14 -18.27
CA GLY A 573 22.09 13.98 -18.10
C GLY A 573 21.35 12.66 -17.83
N ASP A 574 20.22 12.70 -17.11
CA ASP A 574 19.37 11.51 -16.93
C ASP A 574 18.67 11.15 -18.24
N TRP A 575 18.19 12.15 -18.99
CA TRP A 575 17.55 11.98 -20.29
C TRP A 575 18.49 11.38 -21.33
N ASP A 576 19.76 11.77 -21.33
CA ASP A 576 20.78 11.19 -22.20
C ASP A 576 20.97 9.69 -21.93
N LEU A 577 20.98 9.27 -20.67
CA LEU A 577 21.02 7.84 -20.31
C LEU A 577 19.74 7.12 -20.76
N ILE A 578 18.57 7.71 -20.51
CA ILE A 578 17.27 7.15 -20.89
C ILE A 578 17.19 6.95 -22.41
N ARG A 579 17.49 7.99 -23.19
CA ARG A 579 17.34 7.97 -24.65
C ARG A 579 18.38 7.09 -25.36
N ALA A 580 19.56 6.90 -24.74
CA ALA A 580 20.61 6.01 -25.23
C ALA A 580 20.26 4.52 -25.09
N THR A 581 19.37 4.17 -24.15
CA THR A 581 18.91 2.79 -23.92
C THR A 581 18.35 2.16 -25.20
N ALA A 582 18.75 0.92 -25.50
CA ALA A 582 18.20 0.17 -26.63
C ALA A 582 16.69 -0.02 -26.43
N PRO A 583 15.85 0.32 -27.43
CA PRO A 583 14.41 0.21 -27.26
C PRO A 583 14.01 -1.27 -27.31
N HIS A 584 13.05 -1.62 -26.46
CA HIS A 584 12.47 -2.95 -26.40
C HIS A 584 11.20 -3.00 -27.25
N GLU A 585 11.10 -3.97 -28.15
CA GLU A 585 9.93 -4.20 -28.99
C GLU A 585 9.33 -5.57 -28.68
N PRO A 586 8.46 -5.69 -27.64
CA PRO A 586 7.89 -6.97 -27.24
C PRO A 586 6.84 -7.50 -28.23
N GLN A 587 6.32 -6.63 -29.10
CA GLN A 587 5.39 -6.96 -30.19
C GLN A 587 5.69 -6.06 -31.39
N PRO A 588 5.38 -6.48 -32.63
CA PRO A 588 5.59 -5.65 -33.82
C PRO A 588 4.96 -4.26 -33.65
N ASN A 589 5.74 -3.20 -33.87
CA ASN A 589 5.39 -1.79 -33.73
C ASN A 589 5.11 -1.30 -32.29
N ALA A 590 5.37 -2.12 -31.27
CA ALA A 590 5.22 -1.73 -29.86
C ALA A 590 6.57 -1.31 -29.25
N VAL A 591 7.24 -0.30 -29.82
CA VAL A 591 8.56 0.12 -29.35
C VAL A 591 8.46 0.85 -28.00
N LEU A 592 9.19 0.37 -26.99
CA LEU A 592 9.21 0.87 -25.61
C LEU A 592 10.63 1.21 -25.16
N VAL A 593 10.78 2.20 -24.28
CA VAL A 593 11.97 2.35 -23.43
C VAL A 593 11.54 2.04 -22.00
N ARG A 594 12.06 0.95 -21.42
CA ARG A 594 11.62 0.48 -20.10
C ARG A 594 12.64 0.85 -19.02
N PRO A 595 12.20 1.19 -17.79
CA PRO A 595 13.10 1.38 -16.65
C PRO A 595 14.02 0.19 -16.37
N ILE A 596 13.54 -1.04 -16.60
CA ILE A 596 14.34 -2.26 -16.42
C ILE A 596 15.56 -2.24 -17.36
N ASP A 597 15.37 -1.89 -18.64
CA ASP A 597 16.46 -1.84 -19.63
C ASP A 597 17.45 -0.71 -19.33
N ILE A 598 16.95 0.44 -18.82
CA ILE A 598 17.81 1.55 -18.40
C ILE A 598 18.73 1.10 -17.25
N ALA A 599 18.21 0.33 -16.30
CA ALA A 599 18.97 -0.16 -15.14
C ALA A 599 20.10 -1.15 -15.52
N GLU A 600 19.99 -1.81 -16.68
CA GLU A 600 21.00 -2.75 -17.19
C GLU A 600 22.30 -2.07 -17.66
N GLY A 601 22.32 -0.75 -17.84
CA GLY A 601 23.53 0.03 -18.18
C GLY A 601 24.66 0.03 -17.12
N ALA A 602 24.53 -0.79 -16.07
CA ALA A 602 25.52 -1.18 -15.06
C ALA A 602 26.12 -0.08 -14.16
N THR A 603 25.94 1.22 -14.46
CA THR A 603 26.42 2.31 -13.59
C THR A 603 25.39 2.71 -12.52
N PRO A 604 25.82 3.33 -11.40
CA PRO A 604 24.90 3.91 -10.43
C PRO A 604 23.99 4.99 -11.04
N ALA A 605 24.47 5.72 -12.07
CA ALA A 605 23.70 6.75 -12.74
C ALA A 605 22.53 6.17 -13.57
N HIS A 606 22.76 5.05 -14.27
CA HIS A 606 21.70 4.31 -14.97
C HIS A 606 20.59 3.86 -14.00
N ARG A 607 20.98 3.27 -12.86
CA ARG A 607 20.01 2.87 -11.82
C ARG A 607 19.24 4.05 -11.25
N ALA A 608 19.89 5.19 -11.02
CA ALA A 608 19.22 6.40 -10.57
C ALA A 608 18.23 6.95 -11.61
N ALA A 609 18.61 6.97 -12.89
CA ALA A 609 17.73 7.40 -13.98
C ALA A 609 16.53 6.45 -14.15
N ALA A 610 16.76 5.13 -14.07
CA ALA A 610 15.71 4.12 -14.08
C ALA A 610 14.72 4.29 -12.92
N ASP A 611 15.22 4.49 -11.69
CA ASP A 611 14.37 4.71 -10.52
C ASP A 611 13.55 5.99 -10.63
N LYS A 612 14.14 7.08 -11.12
CA LYS A 612 13.42 8.35 -11.37
C LYS A 612 12.32 8.15 -12.42
N PHE A 613 12.62 7.47 -13.52
CA PHE A 613 11.65 7.24 -14.59
C PHE A 613 10.53 6.28 -14.17
N GLN A 614 10.84 5.21 -13.45
CA GLN A 614 9.82 4.32 -12.89
C GLN A 614 8.96 5.05 -11.86
N ARG A 615 9.54 5.88 -10.98
CA ARG A 615 8.79 6.70 -10.03
C ARG A 615 7.85 7.68 -10.75
N MET A 616 8.29 8.27 -11.85
CA MET A 616 7.43 9.11 -12.70
C MET A 616 6.26 8.32 -13.25
N ILE A 617 6.52 7.15 -13.84
CA ILE A 617 5.47 6.28 -14.40
C ILE A 617 4.46 5.89 -13.31
N ASP A 618 4.92 5.33 -12.18
CA ASP A 618 4.03 4.86 -11.11
C ASP A 618 3.21 6.00 -10.49
N THR A 619 3.83 7.16 -10.25
CA THR A 619 3.15 8.30 -9.64
C THR A 619 2.12 8.87 -10.61
N GLU A 620 2.47 9.11 -11.88
CA GLU A 620 1.53 9.64 -12.88
C GLU A 620 0.42 8.62 -13.22
N MET A 621 0.69 7.31 -13.15
CA MET A 621 -0.34 6.27 -13.21
C MET A 621 -1.37 6.40 -12.10
N ASP A 622 -0.95 6.71 -10.86
CA ASP A 622 -1.87 6.92 -9.73
C ASP A 622 -2.76 8.15 -9.93
N TYR A 623 -2.26 9.20 -10.61
CA TYR A 623 -3.08 10.34 -11.01
C TYR A 623 -4.05 9.97 -12.13
N ALA A 624 -3.61 9.18 -13.11
CA ALA A 624 -4.42 8.82 -14.26
C ALA A 624 -5.60 7.92 -13.88
N VAL A 625 -5.36 6.96 -12.97
CA VAL A 625 -6.36 6.01 -12.47
C VAL A 625 -6.21 5.93 -10.96
N ILE A 626 -7.13 6.57 -10.25
CA ILE A 626 -7.05 6.77 -8.81
C ILE A 626 -6.93 5.43 -8.06
N GLU A 627 -5.79 5.27 -7.40
CA GLU A 627 -5.53 4.14 -6.52
C GLU A 627 -5.49 4.53 -5.03
N GLY A 628 -5.10 3.60 -4.16
CA GLY A 628 -5.01 3.84 -2.74
C GLY A 628 -3.72 4.60 -2.46
N ASP A 629 -3.84 5.88 -2.15
CA ASP A 629 -2.70 6.74 -1.81
C ASP A 629 -2.36 6.61 -0.31
N PRO A 630 -1.10 6.26 0.06
CA PRO A 630 -0.70 6.17 1.46
C PRO A 630 -0.85 7.50 2.19
N VAL A 631 -0.70 8.65 1.52
CA VAL A 631 -0.91 9.97 2.14
C VAL A 631 -2.38 10.14 2.53
N THR A 632 -3.30 9.86 1.61
CA THR A 632 -4.75 9.90 1.89
C THR A 632 -5.16 8.88 2.96
N ARG A 633 -4.60 7.66 2.95
CA ARG A 633 -4.92 6.63 3.94
C ARG A 633 -4.42 6.99 5.34
N ALA A 634 -3.18 7.45 5.46
CA ALA A 634 -2.62 7.96 6.70
C ALA A 634 -3.47 9.12 7.25
N LEU A 635 -3.93 10.00 6.38
CA LEU A 635 -4.78 11.11 6.75
C LEU A 635 -6.15 10.63 7.30
N MET A 636 -6.78 9.63 6.67
CA MET A 636 -8.10 9.12 7.07
C MET A 636 -8.09 8.17 8.28
N ILE A 637 -7.09 7.29 8.38
CA ILE A 637 -7.02 6.22 9.38
C ILE A 637 -6.09 6.61 10.53
N GLY A 638 -5.03 7.38 10.24
CA GLY A 638 -3.94 7.69 11.15
C GLY A 638 -3.16 6.45 11.56
N ASP A 639 -2.54 6.54 12.73
CA ASP A 639 -1.90 5.44 13.46
C ASP A 639 -2.88 4.44 14.10
N SER A 640 -4.19 4.59 13.88
CA SER A 640 -5.18 3.76 14.56
C SER A 640 -5.05 2.28 14.19
N LYS A 641 -5.02 1.41 15.21
CA LYS A 641 -4.81 -0.03 15.02
C LYS A 641 -6.14 -0.80 14.93
N PRO A 642 -6.20 -1.91 14.15
CA PRO A 642 -7.36 -2.80 14.12
C PRO A 642 -7.59 -3.41 15.51
N GLY A 643 -8.84 -3.72 15.83
CA GLY A 643 -9.23 -4.29 17.12
C GLY A 643 -9.48 -3.23 18.20
N SER A 644 -9.48 -1.94 17.85
CA SER A 644 -9.92 -0.85 18.72
C SER A 644 -11.20 -0.22 18.17
N LEU A 645 -12.13 0.22 19.02
CA LEU A 645 -13.40 0.81 18.57
C LEU A 645 -13.18 2.00 17.61
N GLY A 646 -12.24 2.89 17.96
CA GLY A 646 -11.87 4.03 17.12
C GLY A 646 -11.22 3.61 15.79
N GLY A 647 -10.33 2.62 15.82
CA GLY A 647 -9.67 2.13 14.61
C GLY A 647 -10.62 1.40 13.66
N GLU A 648 -11.55 0.62 14.18
CA GLU A 648 -12.56 -0.09 13.38
C GLU A 648 -13.58 0.89 12.75
N THR A 649 -13.95 1.94 13.48
CA THR A 649 -14.83 3.01 12.98
C THR A 649 -14.20 3.77 11.82
N ARG A 650 -12.93 4.20 11.95
CA ARG A 650 -12.21 4.90 10.87
C ARG A 650 -12.06 4.03 9.63
N ARG A 651 -11.77 2.73 9.78
CA ARG A 651 -11.69 1.77 8.66
C ARG A 651 -13.03 1.63 7.94
N ALA A 652 -14.13 1.49 8.69
CA ALA A 652 -15.47 1.40 8.11
C ALA A 652 -15.84 2.66 7.31
N VAL A 653 -15.50 3.86 7.80
CA VAL A 653 -15.70 5.12 7.05
C VAL A 653 -14.80 5.16 5.81
N SER A 654 -13.54 4.75 5.95
CA SER A 654 -12.57 4.79 4.85
C SER A 654 -13.00 3.96 3.65
N MET A 655 -13.55 2.76 3.89
CA MET A 655 -14.08 1.86 2.86
C MET A 655 -14.99 2.55 1.82
N TYR A 656 -15.79 3.54 2.24
CA TYR A 656 -16.72 4.27 1.36
C TYR A 656 -16.21 5.63 0.88
N ARG A 657 -15.20 6.21 1.55
CA ARG A 657 -14.75 7.59 1.31
C ARG A 657 -13.34 7.69 0.71
N SER A 658 -12.57 6.61 0.68
CA SER A 658 -11.18 6.62 0.21
C SER A 658 -11.05 7.06 -1.26
N PHE A 659 -11.94 6.64 -2.16
CA PHE A 659 -11.86 7.04 -3.57
C PHE A 659 -12.02 8.55 -3.78
N PRO A 660 -13.14 9.20 -3.39
CA PRO A 660 -13.28 10.65 -3.57
C PRO A 660 -12.24 11.43 -2.77
N ALA A 661 -11.86 10.97 -1.57
CA ALA A 661 -10.80 11.60 -0.79
C ALA A 661 -9.46 11.57 -1.54
N THR A 662 -9.11 10.44 -2.18
CA THR A 662 -7.86 10.32 -2.92
C THR A 662 -7.88 11.15 -4.20
N PHE A 663 -8.98 11.14 -4.96
CA PHE A 663 -9.10 11.98 -6.15
C PHE A 663 -8.85 13.46 -5.81
N VAL A 664 -9.51 13.94 -4.74
CA VAL A 664 -9.34 15.31 -4.27
C VAL A 664 -7.89 15.54 -3.82
N MET A 665 -7.35 14.67 -2.97
CA MET A 665 -5.98 14.79 -2.48
C MET A 665 -4.95 14.76 -3.61
N MET A 666 -5.19 14.05 -4.70
CA MET A 666 -4.26 14.02 -5.82
C MET A 666 -4.41 15.26 -6.69
N HIS A 667 -5.58 15.45 -7.33
CA HIS A 667 -5.74 16.48 -8.35
C HIS A 667 -5.78 17.90 -7.79
N PHE A 668 -6.36 18.11 -6.60
CA PHE A 668 -6.40 19.45 -6.00
C PHE A 668 -5.09 19.82 -5.32
N SER A 669 -4.32 18.85 -4.77
CA SER A 669 -2.96 19.16 -4.29
C SER A 669 -2.03 19.52 -5.45
N ARG A 670 -2.10 18.78 -6.57
CA ARG A 670 -1.39 19.12 -7.81
C ARG A 670 -1.82 20.49 -8.33
N ALA A 671 -3.10 20.80 -8.30
CA ALA A 671 -3.57 22.14 -8.65
C ALA A 671 -3.14 23.21 -7.64
N ALA A 672 -2.90 22.88 -6.37
CA ALA A 672 -2.35 23.80 -5.38
C ALA A 672 -0.82 23.98 -5.54
N ALA A 673 -0.13 22.95 -6.02
CA ALA A 673 1.32 22.91 -6.21
C ALA A 673 1.84 23.91 -7.25
N ARG A 674 1.08 24.17 -8.32
CA ARG A 674 1.63 24.82 -9.52
C ARG A 674 1.77 26.36 -9.50
N GLY A 675 1.59 27.04 -8.36
CA GLY A 675 1.72 28.52 -8.33
C GLY A 675 0.67 29.32 -9.12
N TRP A 676 0.35 30.60 -8.83
CA TRP A 676 -0.76 31.34 -9.51
C TRP A 676 -0.49 31.66 -10.99
N ASP A 677 -0.42 30.60 -11.80
CA ASP A 677 -0.39 30.59 -13.24
C ASP A 677 -1.71 30.05 -13.79
N GLY A 678 -2.08 30.41 -15.02
CA GLY A 678 -3.32 29.92 -15.63
C GLY A 678 -3.48 28.40 -15.62
N SER A 679 -2.38 27.65 -15.41
CA SER A 679 -2.37 26.19 -15.28
C SER A 679 -3.04 25.67 -14.00
N ARG A 680 -2.94 26.38 -12.86
CA ARG A 680 -3.68 25.99 -11.64
C ARG A 680 -5.18 26.10 -11.81
N LEU A 681 -5.65 27.24 -12.32
CA LEU A 681 -7.07 27.46 -12.55
C LEU A 681 -7.60 26.50 -13.61
N ALA A 682 -6.84 26.27 -14.69
CA ALA A 682 -7.19 25.30 -15.71
C ALA A 682 -7.24 23.86 -15.17
N HIS A 683 -6.23 23.42 -14.40
CA HIS A 683 -6.22 22.07 -13.81
C HIS A 683 -7.30 21.91 -12.74
N SER A 684 -7.55 22.93 -11.91
CA SER A 684 -8.61 22.93 -10.89
C SER A 684 -9.99 22.90 -11.53
N ALA A 685 -10.24 23.74 -12.55
CA ALA A 685 -11.49 23.78 -13.28
C ALA A 685 -11.72 22.47 -14.04
N LEU A 686 -10.68 21.90 -14.64
CA LEU A 686 -10.76 20.61 -15.32
C LEU A 686 -11.02 19.47 -14.32
N ALA A 687 -10.30 19.42 -13.20
CA ALA A 687 -10.52 18.44 -12.14
C ALA A 687 -11.93 18.56 -11.52
N PHE A 688 -12.40 19.79 -11.29
CA PHE A 688 -13.77 20.06 -10.83
C PHE A 688 -14.82 19.60 -11.85
N SER A 689 -14.57 19.84 -13.15
CA SER A 689 -15.45 19.40 -14.23
C SER A 689 -15.50 17.87 -14.32
N VAL A 690 -14.34 17.20 -14.22
CA VAL A 690 -14.24 15.74 -14.16
C VAL A 690 -14.99 15.21 -12.93
N MET A 691 -14.85 15.83 -11.75
CA MET A 691 -15.57 15.44 -10.53
C MET A 691 -17.08 15.66 -10.62
N THR A 692 -17.51 16.73 -11.28
CA THR A 692 -18.94 16.98 -11.50
C THR A 692 -19.51 15.99 -12.50
N ALA A 693 -18.79 15.71 -13.60
CA ALA A 693 -19.16 14.68 -14.57
C ALA A 693 -19.22 13.28 -13.94
N LEU A 694 -18.28 12.97 -13.04
CA LEU A 694 -18.28 11.81 -12.14
C LEU A 694 -19.57 11.72 -11.32
N GLY A 695 -19.96 12.84 -10.71
CA GLY A 695 -21.21 12.96 -9.96
C GLY A 695 -22.44 12.69 -10.81
N VAL A 696 -22.49 13.29 -12.02
CA VAL A 696 -23.57 13.10 -12.99
C VAL A 696 -23.63 11.63 -13.41
N LEU A 697 -22.53 11.06 -13.89
CA LEU A 697 -22.48 9.68 -14.38
C LEU A 697 -22.84 8.68 -13.28
N SER A 698 -22.29 8.85 -12.08
CA SER A 698 -22.59 8.00 -10.91
C SER A 698 -24.08 8.06 -10.58
N MET A 699 -24.67 9.27 -10.57
CA MET A 699 -26.08 9.46 -10.31
C MET A 699 -26.94 8.81 -11.41
N GLN A 700 -26.71 9.15 -12.68
CA GLN A 700 -27.51 8.63 -13.80
C GLN A 700 -27.44 7.11 -13.90
N THR A 701 -26.25 6.54 -13.73
CA THR A 701 -26.09 5.09 -13.78
C THR A 701 -26.76 4.41 -12.60
N LYS A 702 -26.75 5.01 -11.39
CA LYS A 702 -27.51 4.49 -10.24
C LYS A 702 -29.01 4.47 -10.50
N GLU A 703 -29.55 5.49 -11.16
CA GLU A 703 -30.97 5.54 -11.50
C GLU A 703 -31.32 4.45 -12.51
N VAL A 704 -30.58 4.36 -13.62
CA VAL A 704 -30.76 3.33 -14.64
C VAL A 704 -30.60 1.92 -14.06
N ALA A 705 -29.53 1.67 -13.30
CA ALA A 705 -29.27 0.39 -12.64
C ALA A 705 -30.34 0.02 -11.58
N SER A 706 -31.12 1.00 -11.10
CA SER A 706 -32.23 0.78 -10.17
C SER A 706 -33.58 0.55 -10.88
N GLY A 707 -33.60 0.46 -12.21
CA GLY A 707 -34.82 0.27 -13.00
C GLY A 707 -35.58 1.55 -13.33
N ARG A 708 -35.00 2.72 -13.04
CA ARG A 708 -35.57 4.05 -13.30
C ARG A 708 -34.97 4.68 -14.55
N ASP A 709 -35.67 5.63 -15.14
CA ASP A 709 -35.08 6.47 -16.19
C ASP A 709 -33.98 7.37 -15.64
N PRO A 710 -33.07 7.87 -16.49
CA PRO A 710 -32.19 8.97 -16.12
C PRO A 710 -32.96 10.19 -15.58
N LEU A 711 -32.32 10.95 -14.69
CA LEU A 711 -32.80 12.27 -14.28
C LEU A 711 -32.59 13.28 -15.41
N SER A 712 -33.49 14.26 -15.53
CA SER A 712 -33.24 15.41 -16.40
C SER A 712 -32.01 16.18 -15.92
N LEU A 713 -31.14 16.53 -16.87
CA LEU A 713 -29.99 17.41 -16.69
C LEU A 713 -30.21 18.77 -17.35
N ASP A 714 -31.44 19.05 -17.83
CA ASP A 714 -31.79 20.33 -18.44
C ASP A 714 -31.67 21.45 -17.38
N PRO A 715 -30.66 22.33 -17.48
CA PRO A 715 -30.41 23.36 -16.49
C PRO A 715 -31.51 24.44 -16.46
N THR A 716 -32.43 24.44 -17.43
CA THR A 716 -33.58 25.36 -17.45
C THR A 716 -34.74 24.88 -16.56
N THR A 717 -34.72 23.63 -16.11
CA THR A 717 -35.75 23.05 -15.25
C THR A 717 -35.32 23.03 -13.78
N GLY A 718 -36.29 23.15 -12.86
CA GLY A 718 -36.02 23.04 -11.41
C GLY A 718 -35.41 21.69 -11.00
N ASN A 719 -35.80 20.60 -11.68
CA ASN A 719 -35.24 19.27 -11.43
C ASN A 719 -33.83 19.10 -12.03
N GLY A 720 -33.53 19.70 -13.18
CA GLY A 720 -32.19 19.66 -13.75
C GLY A 720 -31.18 20.46 -12.94
N LEU A 721 -31.54 21.63 -12.41
CA LEU A 721 -30.69 22.36 -11.46
C LEU A 721 -30.43 21.55 -10.18
N ARG A 722 -31.46 20.87 -9.64
CA ARG A 722 -31.31 19.95 -8.50
C ARG A 722 -30.41 18.76 -8.85
N ALA A 723 -30.50 18.23 -10.07
CA ALA A 723 -29.67 17.12 -10.54
C ALA A 723 -28.20 17.52 -10.65
N TRP A 724 -27.89 18.71 -11.19
CA TRP A 724 -26.53 19.27 -11.18
C TRP A 724 -26.01 19.54 -9.78
N GLY A 725 -26.83 20.12 -8.89
CA GLY A 725 -26.46 20.30 -7.48
C GLY A 725 -26.15 18.96 -6.78
N LYS A 726 -26.99 17.94 -7.00
CA LYS A 726 -26.77 16.57 -6.49
C LYS A 726 -25.49 15.97 -7.07
N ALA A 727 -25.19 16.18 -8.36
CA ALA A 727 -23.97 15.71 -9.00
C ALA A 727 -22.71 16.36 -8.41
N VAL A 728 -22.70 17.68 -8.21
CA VAL A 728 -21.58 18.40 -7.59
C VAL A 728 -21.33 17.90 -6.15
N LEU A 729 -22.39 17.69 -5.37
CA LEU A 729 -22.30 17.13 -4.02
C LEU A 729 -21.81 15.68 -4.02
N GLN A 730 -22.34 14.86 -4.93
CA GLN A 730 -21.96 13.46 -5.13
C GLN A 730 -20.50 13.33 -5.57
N GLY A 731 -20.02 14.27 -6.39
CA GLY A 731 -18.64 14.39 -6.84
C GLY A 731 -17.69 14.93 -5.76
N GLY A 732 -18.18 15.48 -4.64
CA GLY A 732 -17.34 15.89 -3.51
C GLY A 732 -16.43 17.11 -3.75
N GLY A 733 -16.65 17.89 -4.82
CA GLY A 733 -15.74 18.97 -5.24
C GLY A 733 -15.89 20.30 -4.49
N PHE A 734 -17.05 20.61 -3.89
CA PHE A 734 -17.38 21.97 -3.47
C PHE A 734 -16.69 22.46 -2.19
N GLY A 735 -16.54 21.60 -1.17
CA GLY A 735 -15.91 21.99 0.11
C GLY A 735 -14.43 22.34 -0.04
N VAL A 736 -13.71 21.63 -0.92
CA VAL A 736 -12.28 21.84 -1.14
C VAL A 736 -12.01 22.95 -2.17
N PHE A 737 -12.85 23.07 -3.19
CA PHE A 737 -12.77 24.17 -4.15
C PHE A 737 -13.04 25.54 -3.48
N GLY A 738 -13.99 25.58 -2.53
CA GLY A 738 -14.26 26.76 -1.70
C GLY A 738 -13.06 27.17 -0.86
N ASP A 739 -12.44 26.25 -0.11
CA ASP A 739 -11.28 26.54 0.74
C ASP A 739 -10.01 26.92 -0.04
N ILE A 740 -9.85 26.43 -1.28
CA ILE A 740 -8.71 26.74 -2.15
C ILE A 740 -8.86 28.11 -2.84
N LEU A 741 -10.09 28.50 -3.22
CA LEU A 741 -10.38 29.81 -3.82
C LEU A 741 -10.52 30.91 -2.77
N PHE A 742 -11.12 30.60 -1.61
CA PHE A 742 -11.35 31.53 -0.51
C PHE A 742 -10.30 31.28 0.58
N LEU A 743 -9.09 31.80 0.34
CA LEU A 743 -7.89 31.74 1.18
C LEU A 743 -8.17 31.87 2.70
N ASP A 744 -8.22 30.75 3.43
CA ASP A 744 -8.02 30.73 4.87
C ASP A 744 -6.81 29.85 5.24
N GLN A 745 -5.68 30.51 5.51
CA GLN A 745 -4.34 29.92 5.68
C GLN A 745 -4.17 29.01 6.90
N THR A 746 -5.21 28.85 7.73
CA THR A 746 -5.12 28.16 9.03
C THR A 746 -5.93 26.86 9.11
N ARG A 747 -6.67 26.48 8.06
CA ARG A 747 -7.72 25.44 8.18
C ARG A 747 -7.50 24.15 7.42
N TYR A 748 -6.44 24.02 6.62
CA TYR A 748 -6.20 22.81 5.81
C TYR A 748 -6.00 21.53 6.64
N GLY A 749 -5.74 21.62 7.96
CA GLY A 749 -5.66 20.47 8.86
C GLY A 749 -7.01 20.02 9.47
N ASN A 750 -7.98 20.92 9.62
CA ASN A 750 -9.28 20.66 10.25
C ASN A 750 -10.45 20.60 9.25
N SER A 751 -10.39 21.31 8.11
CA SER A 751 -11.53 21.41 7.18
C SER A 751 -11.78 20.13 6.39
N TRP A 752 -10.72 19.44 5.94
CA TRP A 752 -10.84 18.16 5.22
C TRP A 752 -11.39 17.05 6.14
N ALA A 753 -10.93 16.99 7.40
CA ALA A 753 -11.42 16.06 8.41
C ALA A 753 -12.89 16.35 8.77
N ALA A 754 -13.28 17.62 8.93
CA ALA A 754 -14.66 18.02 9.19
C ALA A 754 -15.60 17.77 7.98
N THR A 755 -15.11 17.98 6.75
CA THR A 755 -15.84 17.74 5.50
C THR A 755 -16.04 16.23 5.25
N LEU A 756 -15.07 15.40 5.64
CA LEU A 756 -15.17 13.94 5.58
C LEU A 756 -15.90 13.34 6.80
N ALA A 757 -15.93 14.03 7.94
CA ALA A 757 -16.67 13.66 9.15
C ALA A 757 -18.18 13.98 9.09
N GLY A 758 -18.70 14.38 7.92
CA GLY A 758 -20.13 14.55 7.67
C GLY A 758 -20.98 13.35 8.13
N PRO A 759 -22.31 13.54 8.27
CA PRO A 759 -23.21 12.91 9.25
C PRO A 759 -23.42 11.39 9.07
N LEU A 760 -22.35 10.60 9.21
CA LEU A 760 -22.34 9.15 9.03
C LEU A 760 -22.53 8.36 10.33
N ALA A 761 -22.68 9.03 11.47
CA ALA A 761 -23.33 8.43 12.63
C ALA A 761 -24.68 7.83 12.22
N SER A 762 -25.40 8.48 11.30
CA SER A 762 -26.72 8.05 10.79
C SER A 762 -26.73 6.74 9.97
N SER A 763 -25.62 6.34 9.35
CA SER A 763 -25.59 5.12 8.50
C SER A 763 -25.30 3.85 9.30
N ALA A 764 -24.42 3.94 10.31
CA ALA A 764 -24.29 2.87 11.32
C ALA A 764 -25.57 2.75 12.18
N GLU A 765 -26.19 3.90 12.47
CA GLU A 765 -27.48 4.00 13.14
C GLU A 765 -28.64 3.50 12.27
N SER A 766 -28.59 3.62 10.94
CA SER A 766 -29.64 3.05 10.06
C SER A 766 -29.62 1.52 10.00
N ILE A 767 -28.43 0.89 10.12
CA ILE A 767 -28.30 -0.58 10.01
C ILE A 767 -28.74 -1.27 11.31
N LEU A 768 -28.48 -0.67 12.48
CA LEU A 768 -28.88 -1.20 13.78
C LEU A 768 -30.19 -0.58 14.30
N GLY A 769 -30.44 0.70 14.04
CA GLY A 769 -31.59 1.45 14.53
C GLY A 769 -32.90 1.20 13.76
N ASP A 770 -32.87 1.06 12.43
CA ASP A 770 -34.12 0.83 11.68
C ASP A 770 -34.62 -0.61 11.75
N PHE A 771 -33.73 -1.60 11.93
CA PHE A 771 -34.11 -3.01 11.99
C PHE A 771 -34.39 -3.51 13.42
N VAL A 772 -33.54 -3.16 14.39
CA VAL A 772 -33.63 -3.67 15.78
C VAL A 772 -34.42 -2.72 16.66
N ILE A 773 -34.08 -1.42 16.66
CA ILE A 773 -34.69 -0.45 17.57
C ILE A 773 -36.14 -0.14 17.18
N LYS A 774 -36.46 0.06 15.90
CA LYS A 774 -37.86 0.31 15.46
C LYS A 774 -38.80 -0.86 15.72
N ASN A 775 -38.37 -2.11 15.48
CA ASN A 775 -39.19 -3.29 15.76
C ASN A 775 -39.35 -3.55 17.27
N ILE A 776 -38.31 -3.29 18.08
CA ILE A 776 -38.41 -3.34 19.56
C ILE A 776 -39.30 -2.20 20.09
N GLN A 777 -39.25 -1.00 19.51
CA GLN A 777 -40.13 0.12 19.86
C GLN A 777 -41.59 -0.13 19.45
N GLN A 778 -41.85 -0.75 18.29
CA GLN A 778 -43.19 -1.15 17.87
C GLN A 778 -43.73 -2.30 18.74
N ALA A 779 -42.89 -3.29 19.07
CA ALA A 779 -43.21 -4.35 20.04
C ALA A 779 -43.53 -3.78 21.43
N GLY A 780 -42.76 -2.80 21.91
CA GLY A 780 -43.00 -2.12 23.19
C GLY A 780 -44.21 -1.19 23.21
N LYS A 781 -44.72 -0.79 22.03
CA LYS A 781 -45.93 0.05 21.87
C LYS A 781 -47.18 -0.77 21.50
N GLY A 782 -47.09 -2.10 21.46
CA GLY A 782 -48.21 -2.98 21.10
C GLY A 782 -48.68 -2.86 19.64
N GLN A 783 -47.83 -2.35 18.74
CA GLN A 783 -48.12 -2.26 17.31
C GLN A 783 -47.64 -3.53 16.59
N GLU A 784 -48.34 -3.97 15.54
CA GLU A 784 -47.94 -5.15 14.76
C GLU A 784 -46.50 -5.00 14.24
N THR A 785 -45.64 -5.97 14.56
CA THR A 785 -44.24 -5.99 14.15
C THR A 785 -44.11 -6.67 12.79
N HIS A 786 -43.64 -5.93 11.78
CA HIS A 786 -43.53 -6.42 10.41
C HIS A 786 -42.16 -7.03 10.11
N PHE A 787 -41.64 -7.78 11.08
CA PHE A 787 -40.28 -8.28 11.11
C PHE A 787 -39.89 -9.08 9.87
N ALA A 788 -40.78 -9.95 9.35
CA ALA A 788 -40.47 -10.83 8.22
C ALA A 788 -40.32 -10.08 6.88
N GLY A 789 -41.20 -9.13 6.57
CA GLY A 789 -41.15 -8.35 5.32
C GLY A 789 -39.97 -7.38 5.28
N ASP A 790 -39.70 -6.68 6.39
CA ASP A 790 -38.56 -5.77 6.50
C ASP A 790 -37.22 -6.53 6.61
N ALA A 791 -37.21 -7.71 7.25
CA ALA A 791 -36.05 -8.63 7.24
C ALA A 791 -35.75 -9.17 5.84
N LEU A 792 -36.75 -9.52 5.02
CA LEU A 792 -36.52 -10.03 3.66
C LEU A 792 -35.80 -9.01 2.76
N TYR A 793 -36.16 -7.73 2.84
CA TYR A 793 -35.45 -6.68 2.08
C TYR A 793 -34.09 -6.30 2.67
N ALA A 794 -33.96 -6.30 4.01
CA ALA A 794 -32.69 -6.02 4.68
C ALA A 794 -31.67 -7.17 4.44
N LEU A 795 -32.11 -8.42 4.55
CA LEU A 795 -31.29 -9.62 4.36
C LEU A 795 -31.05 -9.90 2.87
N GLY A 796 -32.06 -9.74 2.01
CA GLY A 796 -31.96 -10.01 0.58
C GLY A 796 -30.98 -9.09 -0.16
N ARG A 797 -30.86 -7.83 0.27
CA ARG A 797 -29.85 -6.88 -0.24
C ARG A 797 -28.44 -7.16 0.30
N HIS A 798 -28.29 -8.12 1.21
CA HIS A 798 -27.03 -8.50 1.83
C HIS A 798 -26.60 -9.91 1.45
N ILE A 799 -27.12 -10.42 0.33
CA ILE A 799 -26.65 -11.65 -0.30
C ILE A 799 -25.43 -11.30 -1.17
N PRO A 800 -24.24 -11.89 -0.93
CA PRO A 800 -23.06 -11.68 -1.75
C PRO A 800 -23.35 -11.92 -3.25
N GLY A 801 -22.86 -11.04 -4.11
CA GLY A 801 -23.15 -11.09 -5.55
C GLY A 801 -24.45 -10.39 -5.99
N SER A 802 -25.36 -10.07 -5.06
CA SER A 802 -26.58 -9.30 -5.38
C SER A 802 -26.31 -7.85 -5.81
N SER A 803 -25.10 -7.35 -5.62
CA SER A 803 -24.68 -6.01 -6.06
C SER A 803 -23.95 -5.99 -7.39
N LEU A 804 -23.74 -7.11 -8.07
CA LEU A 804 -23.10 -7.12 -9.39
C LEU A 804 -23.92 -6.28 -10.37
N TRP A 805 -23.31 -5.25 -10.96
CA TRP A 805 -24.03 -4.24 -11.73
C TRP A 805 -24.88 -4.81 -12.88
N PHE A 806 -24.43 -5.90 -13.51
CA PHE A 806 -25.12 -6.53 -14.64
C PHE A 806 -26.29 -7.44 -14.24
N SER A 807 -26.36 -7.90 -12.97
CA SER A 807 -27.40 -8.83 -12.51
C SER A 807 -28.24 -8.30 -11.35
N ARG A 808 -27.79 -7.24 -10.68
CA ARG A 808 -28.41 -6.64 -9.48
C ARG A 808 -29.90 -6.39 -9.67
N LEU A 809 -30.28 -5.72 -10.75
CA LEU A 809 -31.66 -5.33 -10.98
C LEU A 809 -32.56 -6.55 -11.25
N ALA A 810 -32.09 -7.49 -12.06
CA ALA A 810 -32.81 -8.74 -12.33
C ALA A 810 -33.00 -9.56 -11.04
N PHE A 811 -31.98 -9.65 -10.19
CA PHE A 811 -32.10 -10.31 -8.89
C PHE A 811 -33.09 -9.61 -7.96
N GLN A 812 -33.00 -8.27 -7.87
CA GLN A 812 -33.93 -7.48 -7.06
C GLN A 812 -35.38 -7.69 -7.51
N ARG A 813 -35.65 -7.67 -8.81
CA ARG A 813 -36.99 -7.70 -9.40
C ARG A 813 -37.58 -9.11 -9.50
N GLY A 814 -36.74 -10.06 -9.90
CA GLY A 814 -37.11 -11.46 -10.12
C GLY A 814 -37.14 -12.31 -8.85
N VAL A 815 -36.36 -11.96 -7.82
CA VAL A 815 -36.27 -12.75 -6.58
C VAL A 815 -36.80 -11.96 -5.39
N LEU A 816 -36.17 -10.84 -5.03
CA LEU A 816 -36.50 -10.14 -3.79
C LEU A 816 -37.91 -9.55 -3.79
N ASP A 817 -38.26 -8.86 -4.88
CA ASP A 817 -39.58 -8.23 -5.00
C ASP A 817 -40.69 -9.31 -5.08
N GLN A 818 -40.42 -10.48 -5.68
CA GLN A 818 -41.38 -11.60 -5.73
C GLN A 818 -41.58 -12.26 -4.37
N LEU A 819 -40.49 -12.52 -3.64
CA LEU A 819 -40.57 -13.03 -2.26
C LEU A 819 -41.32 -12.06 -1.36
N ALA A 820 -41.12 -10.77 -1.53
CA ALA A 820 -41.86 -9.75 -0.79
C ALA A 820 -43.34 -9.72 -1.13
N LEU A 821 -43.72 -9.88 -2.40
CA LEU A 821 -45.14 -10.01 -2.79
C LEU A 821 -45.80 -11.24 -2.17
N MET A 822 -45.03 -12.29 -1.90
CA MET A 822 -45.50 -13.51 -1.23
C MET A 822 -45.56 -13.37 0.30
N ALA A 823 -44.63 -12.62 0.89
CA ALA A 823 -44.40 -12.59 2.34
C ALA A 823 -44.90 -11.32 3.06
N ASP A 824 -45.10 -10.20 2.35
CA ASP A 824 -45.57 -8.93 2.92
C ASP A 824 -46.80 -8.41 2.16
N PRO A 825 -47.99 -8.37 2.80
CA PRO A 825 -49.22 -7.89 2.16
C PRO A 825 -49.14 -6.42 1.72
N ARG A 826 -48.25 -5.61 2.32
CA ARG A 826 -48.07 -4.19 1.99
C ARG A 826 -47.07 -3.96 0.85
N ALA A 827 -46.45 -5.02 0.32
CA ALA A 827 -45.43 -4.90 -0.72
C ALA A 827 -45.94 -4.13 -1.95
N ARG A 828 -47.19 -4.39 -2.37
CA ARG A 828 -47.82 -3.71 -3.52
C ARG A 828 -48.00 -2.21 -3.28
N GLU A 829 -48.51 -1.82 -2.11
CA GLU A 829 -48.68 -0.41 -1.74
C GLU A 829 -47.33 0.31 -1.62
N ARG A 830 -46.34 -0.37 -1.04
CA ARG A 830 -44.98 0.15 -0.93
C ARG A 830 -44.37 0.39 -2.31
N PHE A 831 -44.53 -0.52 -3.26
CA PHE A 831 -44.06 -0.35 -4.63
C PHE A 831 -44.74 0.82 -5.33
N ALA A 832 -46.06 0.91 -5.24
CA ALA A 832 -46.83 2.03 -5.79
C ALA A 832 -46.38 3.38 -5.19
N ARG A 833 -46.10 3.43 -3.88
CA ARG A 833 -45.57 4.63 -3.21
C ARG A 833 -44.18 5.02 -3.72
N ILE A 834 -43.30 4.03 -3.91
CA ILE A 834 -41.94 4.26 -4.45
C ILE A 834 -42.02 4.84 -5.87
N GLU A 835 -42.88 4.28 -6.72
CA GLU A 835 -43.11 4.79 -8.08
C GLU A 835 -43.71 6.21 -8.06
N GLY A 836 -44.72 6.44 -7.23
CA GLY A 836 -45.36 7.75 -7.08
C GLY A 836 -44.41 8.83 -6.57
N GLN A 837 -43.51 8.48 -5.63
CA GLN A 837 -42.48 9.40 -5.13
C GLN A 837 -41.46 9.76 -6.22
N ALA A 838 -40.94 8.78 -6.97
CA ALA A 838 -39.99 9.06 -8.06
C ALA A 838 -40.60 10.01 -9.11
N LYS A 839 -41.87 9.79 -9.46
CA LYS A 839 -42.60 10.63 -10.40
C LYS A 839 -42.87 12.04 -9.84
N LYS A 840 -43.29 12.15 -8.58
CA LYS A 840 -43.60 13.43 -7.93
C LYS A 840 -42.35 14.28 -7.67
N GLU A 841 -41.26 13.67 -7.22
CA GLU A 841 -40.06 14.39 -6.79
C GLU A 841 -39.13 14.73 -7.96
N TRP A 842 -39.02 13.84 -8.95
CA TRP A 842 -38.03 13.96 -10.02
C TRP A 842 -38.62 13.91 -11.42
N GLY A 843 -39.94 13.70 -11.58
CA GLY A 843 -40.56 13.50 -12.90
C GLY A 843 -40.12 12.19 -13.57
N GLN A 844 -39.62 11.24 -12.78
CA GLN A 844 -38.92 10.07 -13.27
C GLN A 844 -39.85 8.84 -13.27
N ASP A 845 -39.83 8.09 -14.37
CA ASP A 845 -40.58 6.84 -14.53
C ASP A 845 -39.65 5.61 -14.38
N TYR A 846 -40.26 4.42 -14.29
CA TYR A 846 -39.53 3.15 -14.29
C TYR A 846 -39.60 2.45 -15.65
N TRP A 847 -38.45 1.98 -16.12
CA TRP A 847 -38.35 1.04 -17.24
C TRP A 847 -38.50 -0.42 -16.77
N LEU A 848 -38.09 -0.70 -15.52
CA LEU A 848 -38.38 -1.95 -14.80
C LEU A 848 -38.88 -1.64 -13.37
N PRO A 849 -40.20 -1.51 -13.19
CA PRO A 849 -40.82 -1.11 -11.92
C PRO A 849 -40.70 -2.18 -10.82
N PRO A 850 -40.70 -1.80 -9.53
CA PRO A 850 -40.73 -2.75 -8.43
C PRO A 850 -41.90 -3.73 -8.50
N GLY A 851 -41.66 -4.98 -8.12
CA GLY A 851 -42.68 -6.04 -8.15
C GLY A 851 -42.93 -6.68 -9.51
N ARG A 852 -42.32 -6.17 -10.59
CA ARG A 852 -42.41 -6.80 -11.93
C ARG A 852 -41.12 -7.52 -12.30
N THR A 853 -41.26 -8.65 -12.97
CA THR A 853 -40.14 -9.46 -13.49
C THR A 853 -39.75 -9.12 -14.93
N GLU A 854 -40.64 -8.47 -15.67
CA GLU A 854 -40.45 -8.10 -17.08
C GLU A 854 -40.34 -6.60 -17.27
N THR A 855 -39.52 -6.19 -18.24
CA THR A 855 -39.33 -4.78 -18.59
C THR A 855 -40.62 -4.20 -19.15
N ARG A 856 -41.06 -3.06 -18.59
CA ARG A 856 -42.20 -2.31 -19.13
C ARG A 856 -41.85 -1.67 -20.47
N ARG A 857 -40.60 -1.20 -20.58
CA ARG A 857 -39.99 -0.58 -21.76
C ARG A 857 -38.48 -0.50 -21.59
N ALA A 858 -37.77 -0.03 -22.61
CA ALA A 858 -36.37 0.38 -22.49
C ALA A 858 -36.23 1.66 -21.62
N PRO A 859 -35.06 1.90 -21.01
CA PRO A 859 -34.75 3.18 -20.35
C PRO A 859 -34.93 4.36 -21.30
N ASN A 860 -35.66 5.41 -20.88
CA ASN A 860 -35.83 6.61 -21.69
C ASN A 860 -34.64 7.55 -21.50
N PHE A 861 -33.60 7.40 -22.34
CA PHE A 861 -32.45 8.32 -22.31
C PHE A 861 -32.78 9.74 -22.79
N GLY A 862 -33.92 9.95 -23.48
CA GLY A 862 -34.42 11.29 -23.83
C GLY A 862 -34.74 12.15 -22.62
N ALA A 863 -35.05 11.52 -21.48
CA ALA A 863 -35.31 12.22 -20.23
C ALA A 863 -34.11 13.06 -19.75
N ILE A 864 -32.87 12.72 -20.15
CA ILE A 864 -31.66 13.47 -19.79
C ILE A 864 -31.74 14.91 -20.30
N VAL A 865 -32.31 15.11 -21.49
CA VAL A 865 -32.41 16.43 -22.13
C VAL A 865 -33.75 17.13 -21.85
N GLY A 866 -34.54 16.62 -20.89
CA GLY A 866 -35.80 17.23 -20.47
C GLY A 866 -37.03 16.82 -21.29
N ASN A 867 -36.94 15.79 -22.13
CA ASN A 867 -38.01 15.31 -23.01
C ASN A 867 -38.72 14.03 -22.50
#